data_AF-A0A933TQ26-F1
#
_entry.id   AF-A0A933TQ26-F1
#
_cell.length_a   1.000
_cell.length_b   1.000
_cell.length_c   1.000
_cell.angle_alpha   90.00
_cell.angle_beta   90.00
_cell.angle_gamma   90.00
#
_symmetry.space_group_name_H-M   'P 1'
#
loop_
_entity.id
_entity.type
_entity.pdbx_description
1 polymer ?
#
loop_
_entity_poly.entity_id
_entity_poly.type
_entity_poly.pdbx_seq_one_letter_code
_entity_poly.pdbx_strand_id
1 'polypeptide(L)'
;MASASTKSASKGAPTPKQEEKKAARRPAVARVPAFAQAKLAVSRPGDAHEREADQVAAQVARAAKTPAEVQRASLEPGVTPQKREESLAPKAVPAAQEIQKKAAPPAGAGEGVFPLCRRGSEGDLSRAASADAPEIPPAPLLQRGGKPAEGMAGREVPASAEARIEAKRGAGAPLPETVLNEMQGRIGHDFSAVRIHTDKEAADLNTEMQARAFTVGSDVFFAPGEYAPGTDAGRELLAHELTHVVQQGGGVRRLSRLVDPAPSPMPASGSAADTALNNVSVLEIPPIKYRHLPLYTGAGARRAAGYARNTSQAQTTVWNNGISLTEAVIEQKLKAEDPAFVRPAAPSAPVNFKIGAQVYSTPWKSLHARLLIPDWDRRGTPLTTRGEKFQVDHMVELQVFGDTTGDAGNVIGNLELLKGTPNASSGSTIKGGVYAKVEAYLAASDPAFSALAAKTRQARVKQWLDTHSITFTTINRGAGQAGDDADWWTRTEIDEGAPLEDAQPAPAARLQGKPGEFVLASGAGGIEVARYNYDALQFQPKNERLRKAMAGVRISEFQLAAAVEAGNAGDPAGFMLATWNLPENFRAGEAVQIPLVTVGPYCASPGAIPALNTDFSHLSPVSLPQVEIRDGRLYAEGQLTPSIPLFAGHPIQVVLDGDDLRFSMEYAASQLSLPIPGIAVQDGSVALFYSTQEGFGGSGQVGLGMDKVGTGALAVEVSQNSGFSATGEFNFDPGLFDRASIQIHYRDGQFGGGGEIGIDTPGKVRGIQSANLAVQFQEGAFSASGEVQPSIPGVQQAGLTVAHSEAEGLVIGGNLQLAANPAIRSGSVDVTVKKVDDLWKVSAAGTAQPAIPGINSELRVSYDDGAFSAEASGEYGRGMLKGTANVGVTNRSLDDAGQPTGAPAPDAPLIVYGGGSASITFAPWLQGTAGMQFRPDGKVVVSGEIGLPSALTIFPRKELDKSLFSLATQIPIVPGIVAEVGGNLKAIAGIGPGQLDQLRIGVDHYEPEDESKTRITGDAHLNIPADAGLRLAARAGVGLGITGASATGGLELGGMAGIAGAAEAGVHIDWTPASGLAIDAEGYLHAEPKFKFDVSGYVAVTVAGFEVYGDTYEFAALELGSDLRLGVRFPIHYRDGQPFDVSLDDVQFEVPEVNTDALLDDLGAKIF
;
A
#
# COMPACT_ATOMS: atom_id res chain seq x y z
N MET A 1 44.69 11.57 -64.64
CA MET A 1 44.86 10.24 -64.00
C MET A 1 43.52 9.94 -63.34
N ALA A 2 42.68 9.02 -63.83
CA ALA A 2 42.86 7.55 -63.94
C ALA A 2 42.84 6.89 -62.54
N SER A 3 42.04 5.87 -62.24
CA SER A 3 41.10 5.01 -63.02
C SER A 3 39.88 4.63 -62.13
N ALA A 4 38.66 4.24 -62.57
CA ALA A 4 38.23 3.23 -63.57
C ALA A 4 38.67 1.78 -63.19
N SER A 5 37.93 0.68 -63.44
CA SER A 5 36.69 0.42 -64.23
C SER A 5 36.14 -1.01 -63.91
N THR A 6 34.90 -1.50 -64.17
CA THR A 6 33.51 -0.98 -64.37
C THR A 6 32.51 -2.17 -64.58
N LYS A 7 31.21 -2.00 -64.22
CA LYS A 7 29.99 -2.73 -64.74
C LYS A 7 29.81 -4.19 -64.25
N SER A 8 28.64 -4.87 -64.39
CA SER A 8 27.39 -4.71 -65.19
C SER A 8 26.15 -5.07 -64.33
N ALA A 9 24.95 -4.46 -64.36
CA ALA A 9 24.01 -4.07 -65.44
C ALA A 9 23.30 -5.27 -66.14
N SER A 10 21.97 -5.30 -66.39
CA SER A 10 20.86 -4.36 -66.02
C SER A 10 19.43 -4.85 -66.37
N LYS A 11 18.41 -4.31 -65.66
CA LYS A 11 17.01 -4.00 -66.09
C LYS A 11 16.06 -5.10 -66.62
N GLY A 12 14.78 -5.04 -66.18
CA GLY A 12 13.63 -5.52 -66.97
C GLY A 12 12.36 -5.89 -66.19
N ALA A 13 11.22 -5.25 -66.48
CA ALA A 13 9.85 -5.66 -66.14
C ALA A 13 9.01 -5.60 -67.44
N PRO A 14 7.96 -6.44 -67.66
CA PRO A 14 6.66 -6.26 -66.97
C PRO A 14 5.81 -7.56 -66.73
N THR A 15 4.62 -7.35 -66.15
CA THR A 15 3.42 -8.23 -66.01
C THR A 15 2.84 -8.73 -67.34
N PRO A 16 2.06 -9.86 -67.43
CA PRO A 16 0.75 -10.02 -66.76
C PRO A 16 0.29 -11.45 -66.34
N LYS A 17 -1.01 -11.56 -66.01
CA LYS A 17 -1.85 -12.74 -65.63
C LYS A 17 -1.84 -13.86 -66.71
N GLN A 18 -2.36 -15.08 -66.54
CA GLN A 18 -3.48 -15.68 -65.77
C GLN A 18 -3.19 -17.19 -65.53
N GLU A 19 -3.87 -18.06 -64.75
CA GLU A 19 -4.70 -18.07 -63.50
C GLU A 19 -4.59 -19.57 -62.98
N GLU A 20 -5.44 -20.32 -62.25
CA GLU A 20 -6.78 -20.23 -61.61
C GLU A 20 -6.95 -21.33 -60.52
N LYS A 21 -7.86 -21.15 -59.53
CA LYS A 21 -8.39 -22.15 -58.53
C LYS A 21 -7.34 -22.82 -57.57
N LYS A 22 -7.61 -23.12 -56.29
CA LYS A 22 -8.86 -23.41 -55.57
C LYS A 22 -8.70 -23.15 -54.05
N ALA A 23 -9.71 -22.53 -53.41
CA ALA A 23 -10.04 -22.49 -51.97
C ALA A 23 -8.93 -22.50 -50.88
N ALA A 24 -8.85 -21.42 -50.09
CA ALA A 24 -8.09 -21.38 -48.82
C ALA A 24 -8.94 -20.79 -47.67
N ARG A 25 -8.77 -21.33 -46.45
CA ARG A 25 -9.33 -20.78 -45.20
C ARG A 25 -8.42 -19.69 -44.62
N ARG A 26 -8.97 -18.86 -43.73
CA ARG A 26 -8.24 -17.86 -42.92
C ARG A 26 -7.09 -18.52 -42.13
N PRO A 27 -5.84 -18.03 -42.21
CA PRO A 27 -4.92 -18.08 -41.08
C PRO A 27 -5.26 -16.95 -40.08
N ALA A 28 -5.05 -17.18 -38.79
CA ALA A 28 -5.01 -16.10 -37.80
C ALA A 28 -3.58 -15.53 -37.75
N VAL A 29 -3.43 -14.21 -37.71
CA VAL A 29 -2.14 -13.56 -37.49
C VAL A 29 -1.90 -13.44 -35.98
N ALA A 30 -0.73 -13.86 -35.52
CA ALA A 30 -0.38 -13.82 -34.10
C ALA A 30 -0.16 -12.38 -33.61
N ARG A 31 -0.56 -12.12 -32.36
CA ARG A 31 -0.20 -10.90 -31.62
C ARG A 31 1.20 -11.05 -31.05
N VAL A 32 2.04 -10.02 -31.18
CA VAL A 32 3.31 -9.90 -30.45
C VAL A 32 3.10 -8.96 -29.25
N PRO A 33 3.54 -9.32 -28.03
CA PRO A 33 3.42 -8.46 -26.85
C PRO A 33 4.66 -7.58 -26.64
N ALA A 34 4.44 -6.42 -26.00
CA ALA A 34 5.44 -5.65 -25.26
C ALA A 34 4.74 -5.09 -24.01
N PHE A 35 5.17 -5.31 -22.75
CA PHE A 35 6.49 -5.22 -22.09
C PHE A 35 6.74 -3.87 -21.42
N ALA A 36 6.34 -3.80 -20.15
CA ALA A 36 6.96 -2.99 -19.10
C ALA A 36 6.75 -3.79 -17.78
N GLN A 37 7.81 -4.04 -17.02
CA GLN A 37 7.77 -4.97 -15.88
C GLN A 37 7.43 -4.26 -14.57
N ALA A 38 6.65 -4.90 -13.72
CA ALA A 38 6.64 -4.60 -12.29
C ALA A 38 7.90 -5.20 -11.67
N LYS A 39 8.61 -4.41 -10.84
CA LYS A 39 9.79 -4.87 -10.11
C LYS A 39 9.41 -6.00 -9.15
N LEU A 40 10.17 -7.09 -9.13
CA LEU A 40 9.88 -8.24 -8.26
C LEU A 40 10.24 -7.88 -6.81
N ALA A 41 9.22 -7.52 -6.04
CA ALA A 41 9.33 -7.37 -4.59
C ALA A 41 9.49 -8.75 -3.94
N VAL A 42 10.71 -9.07 -3.52
CA VAL A 42 11.03 -10.28 -2.76
C VAL A 42 11.00 -9.95 -1.26
N SER A 43 10.33 -10.80 -0.49
CA SER A 43 10.28 -10.78 0.97
C SER A 43 11.69 -10.79 1.58
N ARG A 44 11.88 -10.17 2.75
CA ARG A 44 13.19 -10.13 3.41
C ARG A 44 13.30 -11.24 4.46
N PRO A 45 14.37 -12.06 4.46
CA PRO A 45 14.58 -13.11 5.46
C PRO A 45 14.34 -12.63 6.88
N GLY A 46 13.36 -13.25 7.56
CA GLY A 46 12.97 -12.93 8.93
C GLY A 46 12.04 -11.71 9.09
N ASP A 47 11.44 -11.17 8.03
CA ASP A 47 10.39 -10.16 8.12
C ASP A 47 9.05 -10.73 8.63
N ALA A 48 7.98 -9.92 8.59
CA ALA A 48 6.67 -10.36 9.10
C ALA A 48 6.03 -11.48 8.26
N HIS A 49 6.30 -11.53 6.95
CA HIS A 49 5.74 -12.51 6.03
C HIS A 49 6.56 -13.81 6.05
N GLU A 50 7.90 -13.73 6.10
CA GLU A 50 8.73 -14.92 6.28
C GLU A 50 8.44 -15.62 7.61
N ARG A 51 8.26 -14.88 8.71
CA ARG A 51 7.93 -15.48 10.01
C ARG A 51 6.52 -16.06 10.08
N GLU A 52 5.60 -15.63 9.21
CA GLU A 52 4.28 -16.24 9.04
C GLU A 52 4.40 -17.52 8.20
N ALA A 53 5.19 -17.49 7.12
CA ALA A 53 5.50 -18.66 6.30
C ALA A 53 6.22 -19.76 7.10
N ASP A 54 7.22 -19.42 7.91
CA ASP A 54 7.90 -20.33 8.85
C ASP A 54 6.89 -21.02 9.80
N GLN A 55 5.91 -20.26 10.30
CA GLN A 55 4.91 -20.77 11.24
C GLN A 55 3.90 -21.69 10.57
N VAL A 56 3.41 -21.36 9.38
CA VAL A 56 2.51 -22.22 8.60
C VAL A 56 3.25 -23.48 8.13
N ALA A 57 4.50 -23.36 7.67
CA ALA A 57 5.37 -24.49 7.33
C ALA A 57 5.55 -25.44 8.51
N ALA A 58 5.89 -24.91 9.69
CA ALA A 58 6.02 -25.69 10.92
C ALA A 58 4.70 -26.33 11.37
N GLN A 59 3.55 -25.68 11.15
CA GLN A 59 2.23 -26.26 11.42
C GLN A 59 1.92 -27.42 10.46
N VAL A 60 2.15 -27.24 9.15
CA VAL A 60 1.96 -28.28 8.14
C VAL A 60 2.88 -29.49 8.37
N ALA A 61 4.14 -29.25 8.77
CA ALA A 61 5.11 -30.29 9.10
C ALA A 61 4.76 -31.06 10.40
N ARG A 62 4.15 -30.39 11.40
CA ARG A 62 3.61 -31.04 12.60
C ARG A 62 2.34 -31.83 12.31
N ALA A 63 1.41 -31.28 11.53
CA ALA A 63 0.16 -31.91 11.14
C ALA A 63 0.35 -33.14 10.21
N ALA A 64 1.54 -33.32 9.63
CA ALA A 64 1.92 -34.55 8.94
C ALA A 64 2.17 -35.74 9.89
N LYS A 65 2.14 -35.55 11.22
CA LYS A 65 2.41 -36.59 12.24
C LYS A 65 1.26 -36.78 13.22
N THR A 66 0.23 -37.48 12.74
CA THR A 66 -0.78 -38.17 13.58
C THR A 66 -1.00 -39.59 13.04
N PRO A 67 -1.38 -40.58 13.86
CA PRO A 67 -0.67 -41.86 13.83
C PRO A 67 -1.52 -43.06 13.38
N ALA A 68 -1.17 -43.68 12.24
CA ALA A 68 -1.94 -44.82 11.71
C ALA A 68 -1.17 -45.85 10.84
N GLU A 69 0.15 -46.02 10.95
CA GLU A 69 0.83 -47.15 10.24
C GLU A 69 1.98 -47.84 11.01
N VAL A 70 1.70 -48.20 12.27
CA VAL A 70 2.43 -49.20 13.06
C VAL A 70 1.37 -49.95 13.88
N GLN A 71 0.92 -51.17 13.57
CA GLN A 71 1.34 -52.18 12.58
C GLN A 71 0.14 -52.87 11.90
N ARG A 72 0.29 -53.29 10.64
CA ARG A 72 -0.46 -54.42 10.05
C ARG A 72 0.40 -55.29 9.12
N ALA A 73 1.36 -56.02 9.69
CA ALA A 73 2.00 -57.14 9.01
C ALA A 73 2.57 -58.15 10.03
N SER A 74 1.90 -59.29 10.22
CA SER A 74 2.54 -60.57 10.58
C SER A 74 1.57 -61.75 10.51
N LEU A 75 1.59 -62.45 9.37
CA LEU A 75 1.20 -63.85 9.23
C LEU A 75 2.21 -64.50 8.27
N GLU A 76 2.95 -65.50 8.73
CA GLU A 76 3.99 -66.20 7.95
C GLU A 76 3.39 -67.32 7.05
N PRO A 77 4.16 -68.01 6.18
CA PRO A 77 5.18 -69.00 6.61
C PRO A 77 6.51 -69.00 5.80
N GLY A 78 7.68 -69.33 6.40
CA GLY A 78 8.96 -69.16 5.67
C GLY A 78 10.30 -69.86 6.01
N VAL A 79 10.43 -70.75 7.01
CA VAL A 79 11.60 -71.66 7.23
C VAL A 79 12.99 -71.04 7.62
N THR A 80 13.58 -71.62 8.68
CA THR A 80 14.90 -71.42 9.33
C THR A 80 16.15 -71.87 8.52
N PRO A 81 17.44 -71.71 8.95
CA PRO A 81 18.03 -71.25 10.23
C PRO A 81 19.10 -70.11 10.04
N GLN A 82 19.99 -69.66 10.97
CA GLN A 82 20.70 -70.34 12.06
C GLN A 82 21.47 -69.40 13.05
N LYS A 83 21.34 -69.64 14.37
CA LYS A 83 22.27 -69.30 15.51
C LYS A 83 22.67 -67.81 15.77
N ARG A 84 23.03 -67.38 17.00
CA ARG A 84 23.31 -68.10 18.27
C ARG A 84 22.96 -67.28 19.54
N GLU A 85 22.74 -68.00 20.66
CA GLU A 85 22.89 -67.69 22.11
C GLU A 85 23.51 -66.33 22.56
N GLU A 86 23.20 -65.70 23.71
CA GLU A 86 22.47 -66.06 24.97
C GLU A 86 21.92 -64.75 25.63
N SER A 87 20.74 -64.68 26.27
CA SER A 87 20.37 -65.04 27.67
C SER A 87 20.94 -64.09 28.77
N LEU A 88 20.26 -63.79 29.89
CA LEU A 88 18.89 -64.09 30.35
C LEU A 88 18.43 -63.04 31.41
N ALA A 89 17.11 -62.97 31.69
CA ALA A 89 16.47 -62.15 32.75
C ALA A 89 16.44 -62.94 34.11
N PRO A 90 15.69 -62.60 35.20
CA PRO A 90 14.54 -61.66 35.33
C PRO A 90 14.33 -60.89 36.68
N LYS A 91 13.37 -59.93 36.66
CA LYS A 91 12.33 -59.55 37.69
C LYS A 91 12.75 -59.30 39.18
N ALA A 92 12.09 -58.43 39.97
CA ALA A 92 10.67 -58.04 39.99
C ALA A 92 10.38 -56.60 40.54
N VAL A 93 9.09 -56.30 40.75
CA VAL A 93 8.44 -55.09 41.33
C VAL A 93 7.95 -55.41 42.78
N PRO A 94 7.31 -54.52 43.60
CA PRO A 94 6.56 -53.25 43.30
C PRO A 94 6.71 -52.06 44.30
N ALA A 95 5.94 -50.97 44.05
CA ALA A 95 5.08 -50.12 44.94
C ALA A 95 5.43 -49.81 46.43
N ALA A 96 4.94 -48.73 47.08
CA ALA A 96 4.35 -47.42 46.70
C ALA A 96 4.05 -46.57 48.00
N GLN A 97 3.47 -45.37 47.85
CA GLN A 97 2.69 -44.56 48.83
C GLN A 97 3.42 -43.76 49.98
N GLU A 98 3.51 -42.43 49.82
CA GLU A 98 2.65 -41.37 50.46
C GLU A 98 2.44 -41.28 52.01
N ILE A 99 2.06 -40.06 52.51
CA ILE A 99 1.03 -39.72 53.57
C ILE A 99 1.42 -38.67 54.69
N GLN A 100 1.04 -37.39 54.47
CA GLN A 100 0.34 -36.35 55.31
C GLN A 100 0.74 -36.05 56.80
N LYS A 101 0.62 -34.78 57.27
CA LYS A 101 -0.13 -34.27 58.49
C LYS A 101 0.30 -33.02 59.39
N LYS A 102 0.29 -31.76 58.89
CA LYS A 102 0.19 -30.41 59.56
C LYS A 102 1.19 -29.89 60.64
N ALA A 103 1.82 -28.75 60.33
CA ALA A 103 1.51 -27.35 60.73
C ALA A 103 1.30 -26.84 62.20
N ALA A 104 1.58 -25.52 62.35
CA ALA A 104 0.98 -24.50 63.26
C ALA A 104 1.77 -24.11 64.57
N PRO A 105 1.48 -22.95 65.23
CA PRO A 105 2.48 -22.06 65.89
C PRO A 105 2.22 -21.91 67.44
N PRO A 106 2.50 -20.82 68.24
CA PRO A 106 3.10 -19.48 67.97
C PRO A 106 3.99 -18.80 69.08
N ALA A 107 4.45 -17.56 68.80
CA ALA A 107 4.78 -16.44 69.72
C ALA A 107 6.00 -16.56 70.70
N GLY A 108 6.63 -15.48 71.19
CA GLY A 108 6.50 -14.03 70.87
C GLY A 108 7.09 -13.07 71.94
N ALA A 109 7.21 -11.77 71.59
CA ALA A 109 7.66 -10.60 72.41
C ALA A 109 9.12 -10.59 72.93
N GLY A 110 9.79 -9.46 73.21
CA GLY A 110 9.52 -8.00 73.14
C GLY A 110 10.81 -7.26 73.63
N GLU A 111 11.05 -5.94 73.57
CA GLU A 111 10.39 -4.66 73.20
C GLU A 111 11.51 -3.66 72.73
N GLY A 112 11.35 -2.40 72.29
CA GLY A 112 10.22 -1.44 72.14
C GLY A 112 10.73 0.02 72.31
N VAL A 113 9.83 0.99 72.53
CA VAL A 113 10.06 2.30 73.23
C VAL A 113 11.02 3.34 72.55
N PHE A 114 10.68 4.60 72.19
CA PHE A 114 9.54 5.51 72.50
C PHE A 114 9.27 6.58 71.34
N PRO A 115 8.27 7.51 71.40
CA PRO A 115 7.47 7.90 70.21
C PRO A 115 7.19 9.42 70.01
N LEU A 116 6.31 9.82 69.04
CA LEU A 116 5.02 10.56 69.27
C LEU A 116 4.34 11.21 68.03
N CYS A 117 3.00 10.98 67.88
CA CYS A 117 1.94 11.90 67.39
C CYS A 117 1.89 12.39 65.90
N ARG A 118 0.71 12.65 65.25
CA ARG A 118 -0.73 12.52 65.64
C ARG A 118 -1.71 12.58 64.44
N ARG A 119 -2.84 11.83 64.52
CA ARG A 119 -4.19 11.99 63.88
C ARG A 119 -4.31 12.06 62.33
N GLY A 120 -5.31 11.43 61.69
CA GLY A 120 -6.31 10.43 62.14
C GLY A 120 -7.67 10.47 61.40
N SER A 121 -8.45 9.38 61.49
CA SER A 121 -9.94 9.24 61.35
C SER A 121 -10.66 9.67 60.04
N GLU A 122 -11.74 9.05 59.53
CA GLU A 122 -12.34 7.68 59.63
C GLU A 122 -13.60 7.58 58.72
N GLY A 123 -13.90 6.39 58.16
CA GLY A 123 -15.26 5.97 57.72
C GLY A 123 -15.87 6.53 56.42
N ASP A 124 -16.95 5.96 55.86
CA ASP A 124 -17.58 4.62 56.04
C ASP A 124 -18.65 4.33 54.93
N LEU A 125 -19.10 3.06 54.79
CA LEU A 125 -20.32 2.54 54.10
C LEU A 125 -20.41 2.59 52.54
N SER A 126 -21.01 1.63 51.81
CA SER A 126 -21.48 0.26 52.16
C SER A 126 -21.83 -0.66 50.94
N ARG A 127 -21.31 -1.91 50.95
CA ARG A 127 -22.00 -3.23 50.74
C ARG A 127 -22.95 -3.49 49.54
N ALA A 128 -22.60 -4.47 48.66
CA ALA A 128 -23.32 -5.76 48.44
C ALA A 128 -22.83 -6.60 47.21
N ALA A 129 -22.69 -7.94 47.40
CA ALA A 129 -22.90 -9.12 46.48
C ALA A 129 -22.50 -9.09 44.96
N SER A 130 -22.04 -10.17 44.30
CA SER A 130 -21.70 -11.56 44.70
C SER A 130 -21.02 -12.38 43.55
N ALA A 131 -20.25 -13.41 43.91
CA ALA A 131 -19.91 -14.65 43.14
C ALA A 131 -18.94 -14.62 41.92
N ASP A 132 -17.73 -15.13 42.16
CA ASP A 132 -17.05 -16.28 41.53
C ASP A 132 -16.76 -16.37 40.01
N ALA A 133 -15.48 -16.16 39.65
CA ALA A 133 -14.58 -17.15 39.00
C ALA A 133 -13.13 -16.59 38.87
N PRO A 134 -12.06 -17.40 38.95
CA PRO A 134 -10.67 -16.90 38.98
C PRO A 134 -9.92 -16.93 37.64
N GLU A 135 -9.03 -15.96 37.41
CA GLU A 135 -7.94 -16.05 36.42
C GLU A 135 -6.64 -16.52 37.11
N ILE A 136 -5.89 -17.41 36.43
CA ILE A 136 -4.52 -17.83 36.79
C ILE A 136 -3.60 -17.45 35.62
N PRO A 137 -2.39 -16.87 35.89
CA PRO A 137 -1.55 -16.29 34.85
C PRO A 137 -0.84 -17.34 33.94
N PRO A 138 -0.48 -16.96 32.69
CA PRO A 138 0.18 -17.85 31.74
C PRO A 138 1.71 -17.90 31.90
N ALA A 139 2.27 -19.10 31.78
CA ALA A 139 3.70 -19.38 31.57
C ALA A 139 3.87 -20.78 30.93
N PRO A 140 5.06 -21.16 30.44
CA PRO A 140 5.74 -20.55 29.30
C PRO A 140 5.95 -21.58 28.14
N LEU A 141 6.23 -21.12 26.91
CA LEU A 141 6.56 -22.00 25.78
C LEU A 141 7.99 -21.82 25.27
N LEU A 142 8.63 -22.97 25.00
CA LEU A 142 10.07 -23.10 24.73
C LEU A 142 10.47 -22.63 23.32
N GLN A 143 11.49 -21.79 23.24
CA GLN A 143 12.14 -21.43 21.96
C GLN A 143 13.02 -22.59 21.45
N ARG A 144 12.90 -22.93 20.17
CA ARG A 144 13.82 -23.83 19.45
C ARG A 144 14.75 -22.97 18.59
N GLY A 145 15.98 -22.73 19.06
CA GLY A 145 16.83 -21.66 18.53
C GLY A 145 17.59 -21.97 17.22
N GLY A 146 17.15 -21.38 16.11
CA GLY A 146 18.00 -20.96 14.99
C GLY A 146 18.64 -19.58 15.26
N LYS A 147 19.75 -19.26 14.59
CA LYS A 147 20.42 -17.94 14.71
C LYS A 147 19.93 -16.96 13.63
N PRO A 148 19.81 -15.66 13.94
CA PRO A 148 19.48 -14.64 12.94
C PRO A 148 20.63 -14.43 11.96
N ALA A 149 20.30 -14.03 10.73
CA ALA A 149 21.27 -13.53 9.75
C ALA A 149 21.10 -12.02 9.62
N GLU A 150 22.01 -11.23 10.20
CA GLU A 150 22.00 -9.78 10.00
C GLU A 150 22.64 -9.40 8.66
N GLY A 151 22.16 -8.30 8.07
CA GLY A 151 22.92 -7.58 7.04
C GLY A 151 22.49 -7.76 5.58
N MET A 152 21.20 -7.99 5.30
CA MET A 152 20.65 -7.70 3.96
C MET A 152 19.53 -6.65 4.00
N ALA A 153 19.94 -5.39 3.86
CA ALA A 153 19.07 -4.39 3.24
C ALA A 153 18.75 -4.84 1.80
N GLY A 154 17.56 -4.51 1.30
CA GLY A 154 16.98 -5.14 0.10
C GLY A 154 17.89 -5.09 -1.12
N ARG A 155 18.35 -6.26 -1.57
CA ARG A 155 19.08 -6.43 -2.83
C ARG A 155 18.07 -6.52 -3.96
N GLU A 156 18.08 -5.56 -4.88
CA GLU A 156 17.18 -5.60 -6.03
C GLU A 156 17.53 -6.78 -6.94
N VAL A 157 16.49 -7.44 -7.47
CA VAL A 157 16.65 -8.54 -8.43
C VAL A 157 17.30 -7.98 -9.70
N PRO A 158 18.35 -8.62 -10.27
CA PRO A 158 18.90 -8.21 -11.54
C PRO A 158 17.82 -8.23 -12.62
N ALA A 159 17.65 -7.17 -13.40
CA ALA A 159 16.63 -7.08 -14.44
C ALA A 159 16.70 -8.25 -15.47
N SER A 160 17.88 -8.84 -15.64
CA SER A 160 18.11 -10.09 -16.38
C SER A 160 17.36 -11.29 -15.80
N ALA A 161 17.33 -11.44 -14.48
CA ALA A 161 16.58 -12.49 -13.78
C ALA A 161 15.07 -12.17 -13.78
N GLU A 162 14.67 -10.91 -13.55
CA GLU A 162 13.26 -10.51 -13.62
C GLU A 162 12.63 -10.86 -14.98
N ALA A 163 13.31 -10.56 -16.08
CA ALA A 163 12.84 -10.88 -17.43
C ALA A 163 12.76 -12.40 -17.71
N ARG A 164 13.66 -13.19 -17.13
CA ARG A 164 13.67 -14.66 -17.24
C ARG A 164 12.56 -15.32 -16.41
N ILE A 165 12.27 -14.78 -15.23
CA ILE A 165 11.15 -15.20 -14.38
C ILE A 165 9.80 -14.86 -15.04
N GLU A 166 9.65 -13.64 -15.56
CA GLU A 166 8.44 -13.21 -16.28
C GLU A 166 8.18 -14.10 -17.52
N ALA A 167 9.23 -14.46 -18.26
CA ALA A 167 9.15 -15.38 -19.40
C ALA A 167 8.81 -16.85 -19.03
N LYS A 168 8.82 -17.21 -17.73
CA LYS A 168 8.46 -18.53 -17.21
C LYS A 168 7.09 -18.59 -16.54
N ARG A 169 6.48 -17.45 -16.18
CA ARG A 169 5.22 -17.39 -15.43
C ARG A 169 4.10 -18.19 -16.12
N GLY A 170 3.39 -19.02 -15.36
CA GLY A 170 2.33 -19.91 -15.83
C GLY A 170 2.78 -21.20 -16.52
N ALA A 171 4.08 -21.38 -16.80
CA ALA A 171 4.58 -22.52 -17.59
C ALA A 171 4.99 -23.76 -16.78
N GLY A 172 4.88 -23.71 -15.44
CA GLY A 172 5.26 -24.80 -14.54
C GLY A 172 4.24 -25.96 -14.51
N ALA A 173 4.58 -27.05 -13.83
CA ALA A 173 3.66 -28.16 -13.61
C ALA A 173 2.62 -27.81 -12.53
N PRO A 174 1.33 -28.20 -12.67
CA PRO A 174 0.38 -28.09 -11.57
C PRO A 174 0.81 -28.98 -10.38
N LEU A 175 0.42 -28.61 -9.16
CA LEU A 175 0.60 -29.49 -8.01
C LEU A 175 -0.12 -30.84 -8.22
N PRO A 176 0.50 -31.98 -7.89
CA PRO A 176 -0.17 -33.28 -7.90
C PRO A 176 -1.39 -33.28 -6.99
N GLU A 177 -2.51 -33.84 -7.44
CA GLU A 177 -3.83 -33.75 -6.78
C GLU A 177 -3.82 -34.18 -5.30
N THR A 178 -3.00 -35.14 -4.92
CA THR A 178 -2.82 -35.56 -3.52
C THR A 178 -2.14 -34.48 -2.66
N VAL A 179 -1.03 -33.91 -3.14
CA VAL A 179 -0.29 -32.83 -2.46
C VAL A 179 -1.11 -31.54 -2.45
N LEU A 180 -1.85 -31.28 -3.53
CA LEU A 180 -2.79 -30.18 -3.66
C LEU A 180 -3.86 -30.27 -2.56
N ASN A 181 -4.56 -31.40 -2.46
CA ASN A 181 -5.61 -31.57 -1.45
C ASN A 181 -5.07 -31.57 0.00
N GLU A 182 -3.85 -32.10 0.24
CA GLU A 182 -3.18 -32.02 1.54
C GLU A 182 -2.88 -30.56 1.94
N MET A 183 -2.29 -29.77 1.04
CA MET A 183 -1.88 -28.39 1.33
C MET A 183 -3.08 -27.44 1.42
N GLN A 184 -4.06 -27.57 0.51
CA GLN A 184 -5.31 -26.78 0.59
C GLN A 184 -6.06 -27.07 1.89
N GLY A 185 -6.12 -28.34 2.32
CA GLY A 185 -6.80 -28.75 3.55
C GLY A 185 -6.11 -28.29 4.84
N ARG A 186 -4.79 -28.03 4.82
CA ARG A 186 -4.04 -27.55 6.00
C ARG A 186 -3.85 -26.03 6.05
N ILE A 187 -3.71 -25.36 4.90
CA ILE A 187 -3.46 -23.90 4.84
C ILE A 187 -4.78 -23.12 4.61
N GLY A 188 -5.84 -23.77 4.12
CA GLY A 188 -7.17 -23.15 3.98
C GLY A 188 -7.32 -22.23 2.76
N HIS A 189 -6.47 -22.39 1.74
CA HIS A 189 -6.51 -21.63 0.49
C HIS A 189 -6.64 -22.57 -0.73
N ASP A 190 -7.02 -22.03 -1.89
CA ASP A 190 -7.04 -22.74 -3.17
C ASP A 190 -5.67 -22.61 -3.85
N PHE A 191 -5.06 -23.74 -4.18
CA PHE A 191 -3.76 -23.81 -4.83
C PHE A 191 -3.82 -24.45 -6.23
N SER A 192 -5.02 -24.63 -6.81
CA SER A 192 -5.20 -25.19 -8.16
C SER A 192 -4.55 -24.32 -9.26
N ALA A 193 -4.38 -23.03 -8.98
CA ALA A 193 -3.65 -22.08 -9.82
C ALA A 193 -2.11 -22.25 -9.75
N VAL A 194 -1.56 -22.93 -8.74
CA VAL A 194 -0.11 -22.99 -8.49
C VAL A 194 0.65 -23.78 -9.55
N ARG A 195 1.81 -23.27 -9.96
CA ARG A 195 2.70 -23.85 -10.96
C ARG A 195 4.11 -24.03 -10.40
N ILE A 196 4.59 -25.26 -10.38
CA ILE A 196 5.87 -25.65 -9.83
C ILE A 196 6.91 -25.74 -10.96
N HIS A 197 8.05 -25.08 -10.78
CA HIS A 197 9.19 -25.14 -11.68
C HIS A 197 10.38 -25.83 -11.00
N THR A 198 10.86 -26.91 -11.62
CA THR A 198 12.02 -27.69 -11.15
C THR A 198 12.99 -27.98 -12.31
N ASP A 199 12.96 -27.18 -13.36
CA ASP A 199 13.79 -27.36 -14.54
C ASP A 199 15.15 -26.66 -14.39
N LYS A 200 15.98 -26.71 -15.44
CA LYS A 200 17.30 -26.05 -15.40
C LYS A 200 17.19 -24.54 -15.21
N GLU A 201 16.13 -23.89 -15.72
CA GLU A 201 15.97 -22.44 -15.54
C GLU A 201 15.66 -22.12 -14.08
N ALA A 202 14.77 -22.88 -13.44
CA ALA A 202 14.48 -22.74 -12.01
C ALA A 202 15.73 -22.96 -11.13
N ALA A 203 16.60 -23.90 -11.52
CA ALA A 203 17.87 -24.16 -10.84
C ALA A 203 18.89 -23.01 -11.00
N ASP A 204 19.05 -22.50 -12.22
CA ASP A 204 19.95 -21.38 -12.50
C ASP A 204 19.46 -20.09 -11.82
N LEU A 205 18.13 -19.84 -11.83
CA LEU A 205 17.50 -18.72 -11.13
C LEU A 205 17.62 -18.83 -9.60
N ASN A 206 17.37 -19.99 -8.99
CA ASN A 206 17.58 -20.16 -7.54
C ASN A 206 19.06 -19.94 -7.15
N THR A 207 20.00 -20.31 -8.01
CA THR A 207 21.44 -20.06 -7.79
C THR A 207 21.76 -18.56 -7.85
N GLU A 208 21.20 -17.83 -8.81
CA GLU A 208 21.35 -16.37 -8.95
C GLU A 208 20.68 -15.59 -7.81
N MET A 209 19.55 -16.09 -7.30
CA MET A 209 18.80 -15.56 -6.15
C MET A 209 19.35 -16.02 -4.79
N GLN A 210 20.31 -16.96 -4.76
CA GLN A 210 20.85 -17.61 -3.55
C GLN A 210 19.79 -18.30 -2.66
N ALA A 211 18.73 -18.86 -3.27
CA ALA A 211 17.56 -19.42 -2.60
C ALA A 211 17.46 -20.96 -2.73
N ARG A 212 16.65 -21.59 -1.86
CA ARG A 212 16.29 -23.03 -1.94
C ARG A 212 15.01 -23.24 -2.76
N ALA A 213 14.06 -22.34 -2.58
CA ALA A 213 12.94 -22.09 -3.46
C ALA A 213 12.60 -20.59 -3.41
N PHE A 214 11.78 -20.11 -4.35
CA PHE A 214 11.14 -18.79 -4.25
C PHE A 214 9.81 -18.75 -5.02
N THR A 215 8.91 -17.85 -4.61
CA THR A 215 7.54 -17.73 -5.12
C THR A 215 7.28 -16.37 -5.79
N VAL A 216 6.63 -16.39 -6.96
CA VAL A 216 6.23 -15.21 -7.73
C VAL A 216 4.79 -15.37 -8.25
N GLY A 217 3.84 -14.74 -7.57
CA GLY A 217 2.40 -14.84 -7.85
C GLY A 217 1.87 -16.23 -7.48
N SER A 218 1.69 -17.08 -8.50
CA SER A 218 1.31 -18.49 -8.33
C SER A 218 2.37 -19.45 -8.86
N ASP A 219 3.52 -18.94 -9.31
CA ASP A 219 4.65 -19.75 -9.80
C ASP A 219 5.71 -19.90 -8.71
N VAL A 220 6.07 -21.14 -8.38
CA VAL A 220 7.07 -21.48 -7.36
C VAL A 220 8.26 -22.18 -8.02
N PHE A 221 9.46 -21.68 -7.81
CA PHE A 221 10.70 -22.13 -8.43
C PHE A 221 11.59 -22.81 -7.39
N PHE A 222 11.89 -24.10 -7.55
CA PHE A 222 12.75 -24.86 -6.62
C PHE A 222 14.16 -25.06 -7.17
N ALA A 223 15.16 -25.05 -6.28
CA ALA A 223 16.52 -25.50 -6.58
C ALA A 223 16.59 -27.04 -6.77
N PRO A 224 17.66 -27.57 -7.39
CA PRO A 224 17.78 -29.00 -7.69
C PRO A 224 17.63 -29.91 -6.46
N GLY A 225 16.57 -30.71 -6.44
CA GLY A 225 16.29 -31.68 -5.37
C GLY A 225 15.46 -31.15 -4.19
N GLU A 226 15.17 -29.85 -4.13
CA GLU A 226 14.41 -29.24 -3.03
C GLU A 226 12.89 -29.47 -3.14
N TYR A 227 12.35 -29.64 -4.36
CA TYR A 227 10.96 -30.06 -4.56
C TYR A 227 10.78 -31.57 -4.25
N ALA A 228 10.67 -31.88 -2.95
CA ALA A 228 10.58 -33.24 -2.44
C ALA A 228 9.33 -33.45 -1.54
N PRO A 229 8.09 -33.28 -2.04
CA PRO A 229 6.86 -33.34 -1.22
C PRO A 229 6.58 -34.70 -0.57
N GLY A 230 7.32 -35.76 -0.93
CA GLY A 230 7.33 -37.04 -0.19
C GLY A 230 8.06 -36.99 1.15
N THR A 231 8.91 -35.98 1.39
CA THR A 231 9.75 -35.83 2.59
C THR A 231 9.20 -34.76 3.55
N ASP A 232 9.54 -34.85 4.84
CA ASP A 232 9.14 -33.82 5.81
C ASP A 232 9.71 -32.44 5.44
N ALA A 233 11.01 -32.35 5.16
CA ALA A 233 11.69 -31.10 4.81
C ALA A 233 11.19 -30.49 3.49
N GLY A 234 10.82 -31.32 2.50
CA GLY A 234 10.24 -30.86 1.24
C GLY A 234 8.76 -30.48 1.35
N ARG A 235 8.00 -31.04 2.31
CA ARG A 235 6.66 -30.56 2.68
C ARG A 235 6.73 -29.23 3.43
N GLU A 236 7.68 -29.09 4.36
CA GLU A 236 7.92 -27.86 5.11
C GLU A 236 8.29 -26.72 4.17
N LEU A 237 9.26 -26.93 3.26
CA LEU A 237 9.63 -25.94 2.23
C LEU A 237 8.46 -25.65 1.26
N LEU A 238 7.71 -26.66 0.81
CA LEU A 238 6.55 -26.42 -0.06
C LEU A 238 5.43 -25.63 0.66
N ALA A 239 5.21 -25.87 1.96
CA ALA A 239 4.24 -25.11 2.74
C ALA A 239 4.69 -23.66 2.99
N HIS A 240 6.00 -23.42 3.13
CA HIS A 240 6.60 -22.08 3.21
C HIS A 240 6.29 -21.29 1.93
N GLU A 241 6.65 -21.84 0.77
CA GLU A 241 6.39 -21.23 -0.54
C GLU A 241 4.89 -21.06 -0.84
N LEU A 242 4.06 -22.04 -0.48
CA LEU A 242 2.61 -21.91 -0.62
C LEU A 242 2.03 -20.84 0.31
N THR A 243 2.66 -20.54 1.44
CA THR A 243 2.26 -19.39 2.27
C THR A 243 2.64 -18.07 1.60
N HIS A 244 3.79 -17.99 0.92
CA HIS A 244 4.10 -16.88 0.02
C HIS A 244 3.08 -16.74 -1.13
N VAL A 245 2.54 -17.84 -1.67
CA VAL A 245 1.40 -17.78 -2.63
C VAL A 245 0.15 -17.17 -1.97
N VAL A 246 -0.19 -17.55 -0.73
CA VAL A 246 -1.33 -16.93 0.00
C VAL A 246 -1.09 -15.44 0.24
N GLN A 247 0.12 -15.04 0.64
CA GLN A 247 0.48 -13.66 0.94
C GLN A 247 0.49 -12.80 -0.33
N GLN A 248 1.11 -13.26 -1.42
CA GLN A 248 1.14 -12.55 -2.71
C GLN A 248 -0.25 -12.58 -3.41
N GLY A 249 -1.07 -13.60 -3.14
CA GLY A 249 -2.48 -13.69 -3.54
C GLY A 249 -3.45 -12.95 -2.62
N GLY A 250 -2.98 -12.39 -1.49
CA GLY A 250 -3.76 -11.90 -0.35
C GLY A 250 -4.61 -10.64 -0.56
N GLY A 251 -4.98 -10.33 -1.81
CA GLY A 251 -5.69 -9.11 -2.21
C GLY A 251 -7.20 -9.25 -2.43
N VAL A 252 -7.80 -10.44 -2.27
CA VAL A 252 -9.25 -10.66 -2.49
C VAL A 252 -9.84 -11.67 -1.49
N ARG A 253 -10.85 -11.27 -0.72
CA ARG A 253 -11.87 -12.18 -0.15
C ARG A 253 -13.18 -12.02 -0.92
N ARG A 254 -13.80 -13.14 -1.31
CA ARG A 254 -15.22 -13.21 -1.70
C ARG A 254 -15.90 -14.37 -0.96
N LEU A 255 -17.14 -14.12 -0.54
CA LEU A 255 -18.04 -15.11 0.04
C LEU A 255 -18.68 -15.97 -1.06
N SER A 256 -18.85 -17.26 -0.79
CA SER A 256 -19.70 -18.20 -1.53
C SER A 256 -20.51 -19.05 -0.53
N ARG A 257 -21.73 -19.43 -0.90
CA ARG A 257 -22.71 -20.17 -0.05
C ARG A 257 -23.49 -21.17 -0.91
N LEU A 258 -23.82 -22.33 -0.31
CA LEU A 258 -24.91 -23.31 -0.58
C LEU A 258 -24.35 -24.73 -0.29
N VAL A 259 -25.04 -25.71 0.31
CA VAL A 259 -26.48 -25.95 0.56
C VAL A 259 -26.72 -26.35 2.04
N ASP A 260 -27.98 -26.30 2.51
CA ASP A 260 -28.48 -26.56 3.88
C ASP A 260 -28.34 -28.02 4.38
N PRO A 261 -28.51 -28.28 5.70
CA PRO A 261 -29.87 -28.46 6.24
C PRO A 261 -30.27 -27.44 7.33
N ALA A 262 -31.57 -27.39 7.64
CA ALA A 262 -32.23 -26.36 8.45
C ALA A 262 -33.14 -26.96 9.53
N PRO A 263 -33.72 -26.19 10.48
CA PRO A 263 -33.31 -24.88 11.01
C PRO A 263 -33.25 -24.82 12.56
N SER A 264 -32.56 -23.81 13.11
CA SER A 264 -32.84 -23.25 14.44
C SER A 264 -32.39 -21.77 14.50
N PRO A 265 -32.96 -20.92 15.38
CA PRO A 265 -33.10 -19.49 15.08
C PRO A 265 -31.87 -18.62 15.36
N MET A 266 -31.74 -17.55 14.58
CA MET A 266 -30.78 -16.46 14.76
C MET A 266 -31.09 -15.60 16.00
N PRO A 267 -30.05 -15.12 16.72
CA PRO A 267 -29.87 -13.71 17.04
C PRO A 267 -29.17 -12.99 15.85
N ALA A 268 -29.44 -11.70 15.64
CA ALA A 268 -28.90 -10.95 14.49
C ALA A 268 -28.18 -9.66 14.90
N SER A 269 -26.91 -9.53 14.49
CA SER A 269 -26.25 -8.29 14.02
C SER A 269 -24.77 -8.56 13.73
N GLY A 270 -24.24 -7.97 12.66
CA GLY A 270 -22.78 -7.87 12.45
C GLY A 270 -22.21 -6.64 13.18
N SER A 271 -20.90 -6.55 13.33
CA SER A 271 -20.30 -5.41 14.05
C SER A 271 -20.44 -4.10 13.27
N ALA A 272 -20.22 -2.97 13.96
CA ALA A 272 -20.12 -1.66 13.32
C ALA A 272 -18.96 -1.62 12.29
N ALA A 273 -17.84 -2.29 12.59
CA ALA A 273 -16.70 -2.41 11.68
C ALA A 273 -17.04 -3.22 10.43
N ASP A 274 -17.72 -4.37 10.55
CA ASP A 274 -18.19 -5.17 9.42
C ASP A 274 -19.15 -4.37 8.54
N THR A 275 -20.07 -3.64 9.17
CA THR A 275 -21.07 -2.81 8.48
C THR A 275 -20.39 -1.66 7.71
N ALA A 276 -19.39 -1.02 8.31
CA ALA A 276 -18.62 0.03 7.65
C ALA A 276 -17.72 -0.52 6.53
N LEU A 277 -17.07 -1.68 6.72
CA LEU A 277 -16.23 -2.33 5.71
C LEU A 277 -17.03 -2.74 4.48
N ASN A 278 -18.22 -3.32 4.67
CA ASN A 278 -19.13 -3.63 3.57
C ASN A 278 -19.58 -2.36 2.80
N ASN A 279 -19.67 -1.20 3.47
CA ASN A 279 -19.97 0.07 2.79
C ASN A 279 -18.77 0.60 1.97
N VAL A 280 -17.53 0.26 2.29
CA VAL A 280 -16.34 0.64 1.48
C VAL A 280 -16.42 0.05 0.06
N SER A 281 -17.01 -1.13 -0.12
CA SER A 281 -17.20 -1.74 -1.45
C SER A 281 -18.41 -1.18 -2.23
N VAL A 282 -19.12 -0.18 -1.67
CA VAL A 282 -20.23 0.53 -2.33
C VAL A 282 -19.72 1.83 -2.95
N LEU A 283 -19.55 1.86 -4.28
CA LEU A 283 -19.25 3.10 -4.99
C LEU A 283 -20.51 3.93 -5.16
N GLU A 284 -20.46 5.22 -4.80
CA GLU A 284 -21.49 6.19 -5.16
C GLU A 284 -20.98 7.02 -6.33
N ILE A 285 -21.58 6.82 -7.51
CA ILE A 285 -21.27 7.62 -8.70
C ILE A 285 -22.28 8.76 -8.84
N PRO A 286 -21.85 9.97 -9.26
CA PRO A 286 -22.75 11.09 -9.54
C PRO A 286 -23.89 10.68 -10.50
N PRO A 287 -25.12 11.19 -10.32
CA PRO A 287 -26.27 10.82 -11.15
C PRO A 287 -26.07 10.93 -12.67
N ILE A 288 -25.15 11.81 -13.10
CA ILE A 288 -24.76 12.03 -14.50
C ILE A 288 -23.82 10.94 -15.05
N LYS A 289 -22.87 10.42 -14.25
CA LYS A 289 -22.00 9.28 -14.62
C LYS A 289 -22.78 7.97 -14.72
N TYR A 290 -23.98 7.90 -14.14
CA TYR A 290 -24.85 6.71 -14.13
C TYR A 290 -25.27 6.24 -15.54
N ARG A 291 -25.15 7.08 -16.59
CA ARG A 291 -25.29 6.64 -18.00
C ARG A 291 -24.29 5.54 -18.37
N HIS A 292 -23.12 5.54 -17.74
CA HIS A 292 -22.02 4.59 -17.97
C HIS A 292 -22.04 3.41 -17.00
N LEU A 293 -23.14 3.16 -16.28
CA LEU A 293 -23.25 2.06 -15.32
C LEU A 293 -22.67 0.72 -15.82
N PRO A 294 -22.86 0.29 -17.10
CA PRO A 294 -22.21 -0.92 -17.62
C PRO A 294 -20.69 -0.95 -17.46
N LEU A 295 -20.00 0.18 -17.62
CA LEU A 295 -18.55 0.31 -17.45
C LEU A 295 -18.11 0.24 -15.97
N TYR A 296 -18.99 0.64 -15.04
CA TYR A 296 -18.78 0.48 -13.60
C TYR A 296 -19.18 -0.90 -13.08
N THR A 297 -19.81 -1.76 -13.89
CA THR A 297 -20.21 -3.12 -13.49
C THR A 297 -19.20 -4.20 -13.88
N GLY A 298 -19.26 -5.36 -13.22
CA GLY A 298 -18.31 -6.45 -13.43
C GLY A 298 -16.96 -6.15 -12.77
N ALA A 299 -15.86 -6.33 -13.50
CA ALA A 299 -14.51 -6.05 -13.01
C ALA A 299 -14.06 -4.59 -13.20
N GLY A 300 -14.90 -3.72 -13.79
CA GLY A 300 -14.51 -2.39 -14.27
C GLY A 300 -14.32 -1.30 -13.20
N ALA A 301 -15.01 -1.40 -12.05
CA ALA A 301 -14.88 -0.42 -10.96
C ALA A 301 -13.93 -0.95 -9.87
N ARG A 302 -12.65 -0.56 -9.96
CA ARG A 302 -11.63 -0.87 -8.95
C ARG A 302 -10.72 0.32 -8.68
N ARG A 303 -10.52 0.67 -7.41
CA ARG A 303 -9.38 1.49 -7.00
C ARG A 303 -8.19 0.57 -6.73
N ALA A 304 -7.09 0.77 -7.44
CA ALA A 304 -5.85 0.05 -7.13
C ALA A 304 -5.19 0.62 -5.86
N ALA A 305 -4.51 -0.25 -5.11
CA ALA A 305 -3.61 0.19 -4.05
C ALA A 305 -2.51 1.08 -4.65
N GLY A 306 -2.16 2.16 -3.97
CA GLY A 306 -1.09 3.07 -4.41
C GLY A 306 -1.42 3.93 -5.63
N TYR A 307 -2.70 4.01 -6.04
CA TYR A 307 -3.13 4.83 -7.19
C TYR A 307 -2.57 6.26 -7.13
N ALA A 308 -1.76 6.60 -8.14
CA ALA A 308 -1.34 7.95 -8.48
C ALA A 308 -2.06 8.39 -9.75
N ARG A 309 -2.19 9.72 -9.95
CA ARG A 309 -2.67 10.28 -11.22
C ARG A 309 -1.46 10.80 -12.00
N ASN A 310 -1.08 10.13 -13.08
CA ASN A 310 -0.16 10.72 -14.05
C ASN A 310 -0.78 11.99 -14.69
N THR A 311 0.03 13.02 -14.88
CA THR A 311 -0.33 14.30 -15.49
C THR A 311 0.50 14.64 -16.73
N SER A 312 1.37 13.75 -17.19
CA SER A 312 2.28 13.97 -18.33
C SER A 312 1.55 14.09 -19.68
N GLN A 313 0.37 13.47 -19.82
CA GLN A 313 -0.42 13.49 -21.06
C GLN A 313 -1.78 14.18 -20.85
N ALA A 314 -1.93 15.37 -21.43
CA ALA A 314 -3.17 16.14 -21.36
C ALA A 314 -4.34 15.40 -22.06
N GLN A 315 -5.44 15.18 -21.32
CA GLN A 315 -6.64 14.50 -21.82
C GLN A 315 -7.23 15.13 -23.10
N THR A 316 -7.15 16.47 -23.24
CA THR A 316 -7.54 17.20 -24.45
C THR A 316 -6.71 16.83 -25.68
N THR A 317 -5.42 16.50 -25.52
CA THR A 317 -4.56 16.06 -26.62
C THR A 317 -4.90 14.64 -27.05
N VAL A 318 -5.23 13.75 -26.10
CA VAL A 318 -5.72 12.39 -26.41
C VAL A 318 -7.05 12.45 -27.17
N TRP A 319 -7.95 13.35 -26.76
CA TRP A 319 -9.21 13.60 -27.43
C TRP A 319 -9.03 14.12 -28.86
N ASN A 320 -8.38 15.28 -29.02
CA ASN A 320 -8.22 15.94 -30.33
C ASN A 320 -7.50 15.05 -31.36
N ASN A 321 -6.56 14.21 -30.93
CA ASN A 321 -5.83 13.28 -31.79
C ASN A 321 -6.57 11.94 -32.02
N GLY A 322 -7.58 11.63 -31.21
CA GLY A 322 -8.32 10.36 -31.24
C GLY A 322 -9.68 10.43 -31.95
N ILE A 323 -10.21 11.64 -32.15
CA ILE A 323 -11.42 11.91 -32.94
C ILE A 323 -11.13 11.81 -34.44
N SER A 324 -12.06 11.18 -35.17
CA SER A 324 -11.99 10.84 -36.60
C SER A 324 -12.87 11.73 -37.49
N LEU A 325 -13.45 12.80 -36.93
CA LEU A 325 -14.26 13.77 -37.67
C LEU A 325 -13.44 14.39 -38.82
N THR A 326 -13.98 14.38 -40.03
CA THR A 326 -13.32 14.95 -41.23
C THR A 326 -14.15 16.07 -41.86
N GLU A 327 -13.50 16.94 -42.65
CA GLU A 327 -14.18 17.93 -43.48
C GLU A 327 -15.27 17.33 -44.39
N ALA A 328 -15.08 16.10 -44.86
CA ALA A 328 -16.05 15.42 -45.73
C ALA A 328 -17.33 15.03 -44.96
N VAL A 329 -17.20 14.61 -43.69
CA VAL A 329 -18.36 14.34 -42.81
C VAL A 329 -19.10 15.64 -42.47
N ILE A 330 -18.36 16.73 -42.21
CA ILE A 330 -18.94 18.06 -41.98
C ILE A 330 -19.72 18.54 -43.21
N GLU A 331 -19.12 18.43 -44.40
CA GLU A 331 -19.78 18.78 -45.67
C GLU A 331 -20.99 17.89 -45.95
N GLN A 332 -20.93 16.60 -45.59
CA GLN A 332 -22.05 15.66 -45.74
C GLN A 332 -23.22 15.97 -44.80
N LYS A 333 -22.98 16.26 -43.51
CA LYS A 333 -24.05 16.65 -42.55
C LYS A 333 -24.75 17.92 -43.03
N LEU A 334 -24.00 18.96 -43.38
CA LEU A 334 -24.55 20.21 -43.89
C LEU A 334 -25.34 20.02 -45.21
N LYS A 335 -24.91 19.09 -46.09
CA LYS A 335 -25.65 18.73 -47.32
C LYS A 335 -26.87 17.85 -47.12
N ALA A 336 -27.00 17.18 -45.97
CA ALA A 336 -28.19 16.40 -45.64
C ALA A 336 -29.36 17.33 -45.28
N GLU A 337 -29.09 18.34 -44.46
CA GLU A 337 -30.08 19.34 -44.02
C GLU A 337 -30.29 20.47 -45.06
N ASP A 338 -29.25 20.84 -45.81
CA ASP A 338 -29.33 21.75 -46.96
C ASP A 338 -28.74 21.12 -48.24
N PRO A 339 -29.57 20.48 -49.08
CA PRO A 339 -29.15 19.94 -50.37
C PRO A 339 -28.59 20.98 -51.37
N ALA A 340 -28.75 22.29 -51.10
CA ALA A 340 -28.14 23.36 -51.89
C ALA A 340 -26.80 23.85 -51.32
N PHE A 341 -26.34 23.32 -50.17
CA PHE A 341 -25.09 23.74 -49.54
C PHE A 341 -23.87 23.49 -50.43
N VAL A 342 -23.14 24.56 -50.74
CA VAL A 342 -21.84 24.51 -51.42
C VAL A 342 -20.76 24.93 -50.43
N ARG A 343 -19.80 24.03 -50.18
CA ARG A 343 -18.61 24.31 -49.37
C ARG A 343 -17.92 25.59 -49.89
N PRO A 344 -17.68 26.60 -49.04
CA PRO A 344 -17.02 27.83 -49.48
C PRO A 344 -15.62 27.59 -50.04
N ALA A 345 -15.32 28.16 -51.21
CA ALA A 345 -14.02 28.03 -51.87
C ALA A 345 -12.89 28.78 -51.13
N ALA A 346 -13.23 29.81 -50.35
CA ALA A 346 -12.30 30.53 -49.48
C ALA A 346 -12.40 29.98 -48.05
N PRO A 347 -11.32 29.42 -47.45
CA PRO A 347 -11.38 28.83 -46.10
C PRO A 347 -11.71 29.82 -44.98
N SER A 348 -11.59 31.12 -45.24
CA SER A 348 -11.98 32.21 -44.34
C SER A 348 -13.47 32.58 -44.40
N ALA A 349 -14.21 32.16 -45.43
CA ALA A 349 -15.61 32.51 -45.59
C ALA A 349 -16.48 31.80 -44.51
N PRO A 350 -17.50 32.48 -43.98
CA PRO A 350 -18.37 31.91 -42.96
C PRO A 350 -19.31 30.84 -43.54
N VAL A 351 -19.58 29.81 -42.75
CA VAL A 351 -20.77 28.97 -42.90
C VAL A 351 -21.77 29.36 -41.82
N ASN A 352 -23.03 29.56 -42.24
CA ASN A 352 -24.13 29.96 -41.37
C ASN A 352 -25.12 28.80 -41.26
N PHE A 353 -25.37 28.31 -40.04
CA PHE A 353 -26.27 27.20 -39.76
C PHE A 353 -27.09 27.48 -38.49
N LYS A 354 -28.25 26.83 -38.36
CA LYS A 354 -29.15 26.98 -37.21
C LYS A 354 -29.29 25.64 -36.49
N ILE A 355 -29.08 25.65 -35.18
CA ILE A 355 -29.36 24.49 -34.30
C ILE A 355 -30.40 24.93 -33.27
N GLY A 356 -31.48 24.16 -33.14
CA GLY A 356 -32.60 24.47 -32.24
C GLY A 356 -33.20 25.86 -32.49
N ALA A 357 -32.87 26.82 -31.62
CA ALA A 357 -33.31 28.22 -31.68
C ALA A 357 -32.16 29.23 -31.87
N GLN A 358 -30.95 28.79 -32.22
CA GLN A 358 -29.75 29.63 -32.32
C GLN A 358 -29.07 29.52 -33.68
N VAL A 359 -28.43 30.60 -34.11
CA VAL A 359 -27.75 30.73 -35.40
C VAL A 359 -26.26 30.88 -35.14
N TYR A 360 -25.47 30.03 -35.78
CA TYR A 360 -24.02 29.98 -35.67
C TYR A 360 -23.39 30.44 -36.97
N SER A 361 -22.38 31.30 -36.87
CA SER A 361 -21.53 31.72 -37.99
C SER A 361 -20.08 31.45 -37.63
N THR A 362 -19.33 30.79 -38.52
CA THR A 362 -17.91 30.51 -38.30
C THR A 362 -17.17 30.31 -39.62
N PRO A 363 -15.92 30.77 -39.78
CA PRO A 363 -15.09 30.46 -40.95
C PRO A 363 -14.96 28.95 -41.16
N TRP A 364 -15.01 28.49 -42.42
CA TRP A 364 -14.87 27.07 -42.76
C TRP A 364 -13.64 26.42 -42.10
N LYS A 365 -12.47 27.06 -42.18
CA LYS A 365 -11.21 26.59 -41.58
C LYS A 365 -11.27 26.38 -40.05
N SER A 366 -12.22 27.03 -39.37
CA SER A 366 -12.38 27.02 -37.92
C SER A 366 -13.55 26.14 -37.46
N LEU A 367 -14.44 25.74 -38.38
CA LEU A 367 -15.59 24.88 -38.08
C LEU A 367 -15.15 23.53 -37.52
N HIS A 368 -14.18 22.86 -38.17
CA HIS A 368 -13.67 21.55 -37.72
C HIS A 368 -13.16 21.60 -36.27
N ALA A 369 -12.31 22.57 -35.93
CA ALA A 369 -11.77 22.73 -34.58
C ALA A 369 -12.85 23.01 -33.51
N ARG A 370 -13.90 23.78 -33.85
CA ARG A 370 -15.05 23.99 -32.95
C ARG A 370 -15.88 22.72 -32.78
N LEU A 371 -15.99 21.87 -33.79
CA LEU A 371 -16.75 20.62 -33.70
C LEU A 371 -16.03 19.51 -32.90
N LEU A 372 -14.70 19.57 -32.76
CA LEU A 372 -13.96 18.66 -31.88
C LEU A 372 -14.36 18.82 -30.41
N ILE A 373 -14.62 20.06 -29.96
CA ILE A 373 -15.16 20.40 -28.63
C ILE A 373 -16.17 21.55 -28.79
N PRO A 374 -17.46 21.25 -29.03
CA PRO A 374 -18.48 22.26 -29.32
C PRO A 374 -18.59 23.36 -28.26
N ASP A 375 -18.82 24.59 -28.71
CA ASP A 375 -19.25 25.71 -27.86
C ASP A 375 -20.79 25.85 -27.82
N TRP A 376 -21.53 24.78 -28.14
CA TRP A 376 -22.98 24.64 -28.00
C TRP A 376 -23.40 23.24 -27.58
N ASP A 377 -24.55 23.13 -26.90
CA ASP A 377 -25.17 21.85 -26.55
C ASP A 377 -26.15 21.30 -27.60
N ARG A 378 -26.70 20.11 -27.35
CA ARG A 378 -27.65 19.40 -28.24
C ARG A 378 -28.87 20.23 -28.65
N ARG A 379 -29.24 21.26 -27.88
CA ARG A 379 -30.39 22.13 -28.15
C ARG A 379 -29.98 23.39 -28.93
N GLY A 380 -28.71 23.46 -29.32
CA GLY A 380 -28.07 24.63 -29.89
C GLY A 380 -27.83 25.73 -28.86
N THR A 381 -27.84 25.47 -27.55
CA THR A 381 -27.63 26.51 -26.53
C THR A 381 -26.16 26.91 -26.48
N PRO A 382 -25.77 28.19 -26.60
CA PRO A 382 -24.36 28.60 -26.61
C PRO A 382 -23.76 28.49 -25.20
N LEU A 383 -22.59 27.88 -25.08
CA LEU A 383 -21.94 27.60 -23.82
C LEU A 383 -20.87 28.65 -23.56
N THR A 384 -21.25 29.74 -22.91
CA THR A 384 -20.39 30.93 -22.79
C THR A 384 -19.43 30.87 -21.60
N THR A 385 -19.89 30.36 -20.44
CA THR A 385 -19.07 30.33 -19.22
C THR A 385 -18.21 29.06 -19.11
N ARG A 386 -17.12 29.13 -18.32
CA ARG A 386 -16.23 27.98 -18.07
C ARG A 386 -16.93 26.76 -17.43
N GLY A 387 -18.02 26.99 -16.69
CA GLY A 387 -18.84 25.93 -16.08
C GLY A 387 -19.85 25.30 -17.03
N GLU A 388 -20.21 25.98 -18.12
CA GLU A 388 -21.14 25.46 -19.13
C GLU A 388 -20.40 24.81 -20.30
N LYS A 389 -19.22 25.33 -20.69
CA LYS A 389 -18.42 24.78 -21.79
C LYS A 389 -18.09 23.31 -21.58
N PHE A 390 -18.11 22.56 -22.68
CA PHE A 390 -17.64 21.18 -22.71
C PHE A 390 -16.16 21.09 -22.37
N GLN A 391 -15.83 20.07 -21.59
CA GLN A 391 -14.49 19.67 -21.21
C GLN A 391 -14.35 18.19 -21.47
N VAL A 392 -13.16 17.76 -21.87
CA VAL A 392 -12.85 16.33 -22.03
C VAL A 392 -12.84 15.68 -20.64
N ASP A 393 -13.54 14.58 -20.49
CA ASP A 393 -13.87 13.90 -19.23
C ASP A 393 -13.71 12.38 -19.37
N HIS A 394 -13.45 11.68 -18.26
CA HIS A 394 -13.26 10.22 -18.20
C HIS A 394 -14.58 9.52 -17.84
N MET A 395 -15.13 8.71 -18.76
CA MET A 395 -16.40 8.00 -18.58
C MET A 395 -16.39 7.15 -17.29
N VAL A 396 -15.29 6.42 -17.07
CA VAL A 396 -14.86 5.87 -15.78
C VAL A 396 -13.67 6.68 -15.27
N GLU A 397 -13.85 7.38 -14.16
CA GLU A 397 -12.82 8.20 -13.50
C GLU A 397 -11.53 7.39 -13.23
N LEU A 398 -10.37 7.93 -13.57
CA LEU A 398 -9.06 7.25 -13.47
C LEU A 398 -8.83 6.55 -12.12
N GLN A 399 -9.24 7.19 -11.03
CA GLN A 399 -9.08 6.70 -9.65
C GLN A 399 -9.95 5.47 -9.28
N VAL A 400 -10.83 5.01 -10.16
CA VAL A 400 -11.60 3.77 -10.04
C VAL A 400 -11.52 2.89 -11.30
N PHE A 401 -10.57 3.17 -12.21
CA PHE A 401 -10.37 2.45 -13.48
C PHE A 401 -9.59 1.12 -13.35
N GLY A 402 -9.10 0.79 -12.16
CA GLY A 402 -8.36 -0.45 -11.86
C GLY A 402 -6.84 -0.39 -12.03
N ASP A 403 -6.32 0.73 -12.51
CA ASP A 403 -4.88 0.99 -12.76
C ASP A 403 -4.20 1.73 -11.59
N THR A 404 -2.87 1.62 -11.49
CA THR A 404 -2.03 2.29 -10.48
C THR A 404 -1.43 3.61 -10.97
N THR A 405 -1.13 3.77 -12.26
CA THR A 405 -0.51 5.01 -12.80
C THR A 405 -1.52 6.05 -13.26
N GLY A 406 -2.73 5.60 -13.60
CA GLY A 406 -3.81 6.42 -14.16
C GLY A 406 -3.69 6.61 -15.67
N ASP A 407 -2.72 5.98 -16.34
CA ASP A 407 -2.53 6.09 -17.79
C ASP A 407 -3.44 5.13 -18.56
N ALA A 408 -3.72 3.93 -18.03
CA ALA A 408 -4.53 2.93 -18.74
C ALA A 408 -5.98 3.40 -18.96
N GLY A 409 -6.46 4.30 -18.11
CA GLY A 409 -7.77 4.96 -18.26
C GLY A 409 -7.75 6.24 -19.09
N ASN A 410 -6.58 6.79 -19.43
CA ASN A 410 -6.43 8.04 -20.18
C ASN A 410 -6.43 7.79 -21.71
N VAL A 411 -7.29 6.88 -22.16
CA VAL A 411 -7.39 6.43 -23.55
C VAL A 411 -8.69 6.91 -24.19
N ILE A 412 -8.67 7.18 -25.50
CA ILE A 412 -9.84 7.70 -26.25
C ILE A 412 -11.12 6.85 -26.12
N GLY A 413 -11.01 5.56 -25.79
CA GLY A 413 -12.16 4.67 -25.52
C GLY A 413 -12.83 4.87 -24.15
N ASN A 414 -12.25 5.68 -23.26
CA ASN A 414 -12.78 6.06 -21.95
C ASN A 414 -13.03 7.58 -21.85
N LEU A 415 -12.95 8.32 -22.97
CA LEU A 415 -13.16 9.76 -23.00
C LEU A 415 -14.51 10.14 -23.60
N GLU A 416 -15.11 11.20 -23.05
CA GLU A 416 -16.29 11.88 -23.55
C GLU A 416 -16.16 13.40 -23.37
N LEU A 417 -17.12 14.18 -23.86
CA LEU A 417 -17.29 15.58 -23.48
C LEU A 417 -18.38 15.71 -22.44
N LEU A 418 -18.07 16.39 -21.32
CA LEU A 418 -19.02 16.72 -20.26
C LEU A 418 -18.94 18.23 -19.97
N LYS A 419 -20.08 18.89 -19.69
CA LYS A 419 -20.07 20.31 -19.29
C LYS A 419 -19.23 20.52 -18.02
N GLY A 420 -18.55 21.68 -17.95
CA GLY A 420 -17.52 21.96 -16.95
C GLY A 420 -17.94 21.84 -15.47
N THR A 421 -19.17 22.22 -15.12
CA THR A 421 -19.66 22.14 -13.73
C THR A 421 -19.93 20.68 -13.30
N PRO A 422 -20.67 19.86 -14.07
CA PRO A 422 -20.71 18.41 -13.81
C PRO A 422 -19.33 17.72 -13.81
N ASN A 423 -18.43 18.09 -14.73
CA ASN A 423 -17.07 17.53 -14.83
C ASN A 423 -16.23 17.80 -13.57
N ALA A 424 -16.15 19.07 -13.14
CA ALA A 424 -15.42 19.43 -11.92
C ALA A 424 -16.00 18.76 -10.64
N SER A 425 -17.29 18.41 -10.67
CA SER A 425 -18.00 17.77 -9.56
C SER A 425 -17.82 16.25 -9.52
N SER A 426 -17.51 15.55 -10.62
CA SER A 426 -17.58 14.08 -10.64
C SER A 426 -16.39 13.41 -9.95
N GLY A 427 -15.17 13.72 -10.38
CA GLY A 427 -13.95 13.16 -9.79
C GLY A 427 -13.74 13.60 -8.33
N SER A 428 -14.20 14.80 -7.96
CA SER A 428 -14.18 15.30 -6.59
C SER A 428 -15.19 14.58 -5.69
N THR A 429 -16.43 14.37 -6.15
CA THR A 429 -17.46 13.58 -5.44
C THR A 429 -16.99 12.13 -5.22
N ILE A 430 -16.49 11.45 -6.26
CA ILE A 430 -16.03 10.06 -6.15
C ILE A 430 -14.82 9.95 -5.21
N LYS A 431 -13.87 10.90 -5.27
CA LYS A 431 -12.74 10.93 -4.32
C LYS A 431 -13.25 11.11 -2.88
N GLY A 432 -14.13 12.09 -2.65
CA GLY A 432 -14.68 12.40 -1.33
C GLY A 432 -15.44 11.23 -0.72
N GLY A 433 -16.33 10.60 -1.48
CA GLY A 433 -17.10 9.43 -1.04
C GLY A 433 -16.23 8.24 -0.66
N VAL A 434 -15.20 7.92 -1.47
CA VAL A 434 -14.25 6.83 -1.16
C VAL A 434 -13.45 7.14 0.11
N TYR A 435 -12.93 8.36 0.25
CA TYR A 435 -12.16 8.75 1.44
C TYR A 435 -13.03 8.72 2.71
N ALA A 436 -14.25 9.25 2.66
CA ALA A 436 -15.17 9.27 3.80
C ALA A 436 -15.60 7.85 4.24
N LYS A 437 -15.78 6.91 3.30
CA LYS A 437 -16.12 5.51 3.63
C LYS A 437 -14.96 4.77 4.30
N VAL A 438 -13.72 4.98 3.82
CA VAL A 438 -12.53 4.45 4.50
C VAL A 438 -12.33 5.11 5.86
N GLU A 439 -12.58 6.41 5.99
CA GLU A 439 -12.51 7.11 7.29
C GLU A 439 -13.53 6.56 8.30
N ALA A 440 -14.77 6.29 7.85
CA ALA A 440 -15.80 5.65 8.67
C ALA A 440 -15.45 4.21 9.06
N TYR A 441 -14.83 3.43 8.16
CA TYR A 441 -14.35 2.08 8.47
C TYR A 441 -13.22 2.08 9.51
N LEU A 442 -12.23 2.98 9.36
CA LEU A 442 -11.15 3.13 10.34
C LEU A 442 -11.68 3.61 11.71
N ALA A 443 -12.62 4.56 11.72
CA ALA A 443 -13.29 5.03 12.95
C ALA A 443 -14.14 3.95 13.64
N ALA A 444 -14.68 2.99 12.89
CA ALA A 444 -15.44 1.85 13.44
C ALA A 444 -14.56 0.67 13.89
N SER A 445 -13.30 0.62 13.43
CA SER A 445 -12.36 -0.48 13.70
C SER A 445 -11.29 -0.15 14.74
N ASP A 446 -10.93 1.13 14.88
CA ASP A 446 -10.00 1.66 15.87
C ASP A 446 -10.71 2.77 16.68
N PRO A 447 -11.14 2.51 17.93
CA PRO A 447 -11.81 3.51 18.77
C PRO A 447 -10.97 4.77 19.04
N ALA A 448 -9.63 4.68 18.97
CA ALA A 448 -8.75 5.83 19.14
C ALA A 448 -8.62 6.67 17.86
N PHE A 449 -8.94 6.12 16.68
CA PHE A 449 -8.86 6.82 15.40
C PHE A 449 -9.68 8.11 15.38
N SER A 450 -10.89 8.09 15.95
CA SER A 450 -11.77 9.27 16.02
C SER A 450 -11.22 10.42 16.88
N ALA A 451 -10.32 10.12 17.83
CA ALA A 451 -9.64 11.12 18.66
C ALA A 451 -8.43 11.75 17.95
N LEU A 452 -7.98 11.20 16.81
CA LEU A 452 -6.85 11.74 16.06
C LEU A 452 -7.21 13.06 15.37
N ALA A 453 -6.23 13.97 15.33
CA ALA A 453 -6.32 15.22 14.58
C ALA A 453 -6.64 14.97 13.09
N ALA A 454 -7.43 15.84 12.46
CA ALA A 454 -7.96 15.63 11.11
C ALA A 454 -6.87 15.35 10.05
N LYS A 455 -5.72 16.04 10.12
CA LYS A 455 -4.56 15.78 9.23
C LYS A 455 -4.01 14.36 9.39
N THR A 456 -3.99 13.84 10.62
CA THR A 456 -3.53 12.48 10.94
C THR A 456 -4.54 11.42 10.52
N ARG A 457 -5.85 11.68 10.66
CA ARG A 457 -6.91 10.80 10.10
C ARG A 457 -6.80 10.73 8.59
N GLN A 458 -6.69 11.87 7.90
CA GLN A 458 -6.50 11.92 6.44
C GLN A 458 -5.22 11.21 5.99
N ALA A 459 -4.12 11.32 6.75
CA ALA A 459 -2.88 10.58 6.48
C ALA A 459 -3.08 9.06 6.61
N ARG A 460 -3.74 8.57 7.66
CA ARG A 460 -4.08 7.14 7.82
C ARG A 460 -5.06 6.64 6.75
N VAL A 461 -6.06 7.44 6.36
CA VAL A 461 -6.98 7.13 5.25
C VAL A 461 -6.21 7.02 3.93
N LYS A 462 -5.26 7.93 3.66
CA LYS A 462 -4.38 7.82 2.49
C LYS A 462 -3.52 6.56 2.57
N GLN A 463 -2.84 6.30 3.70
CA GLN A 463 -2.00 5.12 3.91
C GLN A 463 -2.78 3.81 3.71
N TRP A 464 -4.04 3.76 4.14
CA TRP A 464 -4.93 2.62 3.87
C TRP A 464 -5.23 2.48 2.38
N LEU A 465 -5.59 3.56 1.69
CA LEU A 465 -5.80 3.59 0.23
C LEU A 465 -4.53 3.35 -0.60
N ASP A 466 -3.35 3.62 -0.04
CA ASP A 466 -2.05 3.34 -0.66
C ASP A 466 -1.71 1.84 -0.57
N THR A 467 -2.27 1.12 0.39
CA THR A 467 -1.98 -0.30 0.65
C THR A 467 -3.12 -1.25 0.25
N HIS A 468 -4.36 -0.78 0.21
CA HIS A 468 -5.55 -1.60 -0.05
C HIS A 468 -6.21 -1.27 -1.39
N SER A 469 -6.43 -2.29 -2.21
CA SER A 469 -7.28 -2.18 -3.40
C SER A 469 -8.75 -2.25 -2.99
N ILE A 470 -9.58 -1.32 -3.47
CA ILE A 470 -11.04 -1.41 -3.33
C ILE A 470 -11.63 -1.94 -4.63
N THR A 471 -12.27 -3.11 -4.59
CA THR A 471 -13.15 -3.58 -5.67
C THR A 471 -14.57 -3.20 -5.33
N PHE A 472 -15.22 -2.38 -6.15
CA PHE A 472 -16.57 -1.91 -5.87
C PHE A 472 -17.60 -2.95 -6.32
N THR A 473 -18.23 -3.62 -5.36
CA THR A 473 -19.20 -4.70 -5.62
C THR A 473 -20.61 -4.19 -5.87
N THR A 474 -20.90 -2.96 -5.47
CA THR A 474 -22.21 -2.32 -5.56
C THR A 474 -22.03 -0.90 -6.04
N ILE A 475 -22.77 -0.51 -7.08
CA ILE A 475 -22.71 0.82 -7.68
C ILE A 475 -24.03 1.54 -7.41
N ASN A 476 -24.01 2.47 -6.46
CA ASN A 476 -25.16 3.30 -6.10
C ASN A 476 -25.13 4.61 -6.89
N ARG A 477 -26.33 5.15 -7.15
CA ARG A 477 -26.49 6.52 -7.65
C ARG A 477 -26.37 7.47 -6.46
N GLY A 478 -25.37 8.34 -6.47
CA GLY A 478 -25.19 9.38 -5.45
C GLY A 478 -26.30 10.44 -5.49
N ALA A 479 -26.31 11.35 -4.53
CA ALA A 479 -27.28 12.44 -4.48
C ALA A 479 -27.07 13.47 -5.62
N GLY A 480 -28.16 14.12 -6.05
CA GLY A 480 -28.16 15.15 -7.08
C GLY A 480 -29.24 14.92 -8.15
N GLN A 481 -29.35 15.84 -9.11
CA GLN A 481 -30.16 15.64 -10.31
C GLN A 481 -29.39 14.80 -11.34
N ALA A 482 -30.11 13.97 -12.09
CA ALA A 482 -29.57 13.37 -13.31
C ALA A 482 -29.19 14.49 -14.29
N GLY A 483 -28.02 14.38 -14.92
CA GLY A 483 -27.64 15.30 -15.99
C GLY A 483 -28.61 15.20 -17.16
N ASP A 484 -28.79 16.31 -17.86
CA ASP A 484 -29.66 16.42 -19.02
C ASP A 484 -28.94 15.97 -20.29
N ASP A 485 -29.65 15.57 -21.35
CA ASP A 485 -29.00 15.06 -22.59
C ASP A 485 -28.01 16.06 -23.19
N ALA A 486 -28.36 17.34 -23.10
CA ALA A 486 -27.57 18.50 -23.45
C ALA A 486 -26.24 18.61 -22.67
N ASP A 487 -26.01 17.87 -21.59
CA ASP A 487 -24.82 18.02 -20.74
C ASP A 487 -23.62 17.16 -21.17
N TRP A 488 -23.75 16.31 -22.20
CA TRP A 488 -22.64 15.51 -22.75
C TRP A 488 -22.72 15.28 -24.27
N TRP A 489 -21.54 15.05 -24.86
CA TRP A 489 -21.39 14.42 -26.18
C TRP A 489 -20.48 13.20 -26.07
N THR A 490 -20.90 12.08 -26.65
CA THR A 490 -20.06 10.87 -26.73
C THR A 490 -19.05 11.00 -27.89
N ARG A 491 -17.96 10.22 -27.81
CA ARG A 491 -16.96 10.12 -28.87
C ARG A 491 -17.57 9.80 -30.24
N THR A 492 -18.49 8.82 -30.33
CA THR A 492 -19.15 8.42 -31.59
C THR A 492 -19.96 9.56 -32.20
N GLU A 493 -20.72 10.30 -31.39
CA GLU A 493 -21.49 11.45 -31.85
C GLU A 493 -20.58 12.55 -32.43
N ILE A 494 -19.40 12.79 -31.84
CA ILE A 494 -18.42 13.76 -32.38
C ILE A 494 -17.73 13.22 -33.64
N ASP A 495 -17.34 11.94 -33.67
CA ASP A 495 -16.77 11.27 -34.86
C ASP A 495 -17.72 11.34 -36.07
N GLU A 496 -19.03 11.18 -35.83
CA GLU A 496 -20.09 11.22 -36.85
C GLU A 496 -20.58 12.64 -37.19
N GLY A 497 -20.11 13.67 -36.47
CA GLY A 497 -20.50 15.07 -36.69
C GLY A 497 -21.90 15.43 -36.18
N ALA A 498 -22.41 14.72 -35.17
CA ALA A 498 -23.72 14.96 -34.56
C ALA A 498 -23.94 16.35 -33.90
N PRO A 499 -22.92 17.16 -33.54
CA PRO A 499 -23.14 18.58 -33.24
C PRO A 499 -23.66 19.40 -34.43
N LEU A 500 -23.74 18.81 -35.63
CA LEU A 500 -24.45 19.31 -36.81
C LEU A 500 -25.64 18.41 -37.24
N GLU A 501 -26.17 17.54 -36.37
CA GLU A 501 -27.32 16.66 -36.70
C GLU A 501 -28.59 17.48 -36.97
N ASP A 502 -28.95 18.36 -36.03
CA ASP A 502 -30.07 19.31 -36.18
C ASP A 502 -29.63 20.65 -36.84
N ALA A 503 -28.54 20.66 -37.61
CA ALA A 503 -27.99 21.88 -38.24
C ALA A 503 -28.75 22.25 -39.52
N GLN A 504 -29.98 22.70 -39.34
CA GLN A 504 -30.82 23.26 -40.38
C GLN A 504 -30.08 24.41 -41.11
N PRO A 505 -30.28 24.58 -42.43
CA PRO A 505 -29.90 25.82 -43.10
C PRO A 505 -30.45 27.01 -42.33
N ALA A 506 -29.60 27.97 -41.98
CA ALA A 506 -29.99 29.12 -41.18
C ALA A 506 -31.12 29.86 -41.92
N PRO A 507 -32.37 29.84 -41.42
CA PRO A 507 -33.50 30.27 -42.21
C PRO A 507 -33.43 31.79 -42.37
N ALA A 508 -33.50 32.26 -43.62
CA ALA A 508 -33.68 33.68 -43.94
C ALA A 508 -34.86 34.29 -43.15
N ALA A 509 -35.83 33.46 -42.72
CA ALA A 509 -36.97 33.82 -41.91
C ALA A 509 -36.70 34.23 -40.45
N ARG A 510 -35.50 34.04 -39.86
CA ARG A 510 -35.21 34.72 -38.57
C ARG A 510 -34.99 36.21 -38.79
N LEU A 511 -34.37 36.54 -39.92
CA LEU A 511 -34.20 37.89 -40.41
C LEU A 511 -35.48 38.38 -41.11
N GLN A 512 -36.63 38.20 -40.44
CA GLN A 512 -37.93 38.70 -40.87
C GLN A 512 -38.71 39.26 -39.67
N GLY A 513 -39.33 40.41 -39.90
CA GLY A 513 -40.30 41.04 -39.01
C GLY A 513 -41.72 40.89 -39.55
N LYS A 514 -42.58 41.86 -39.24
CA LYS A 514 -43.98 41.93 -39.69
C LYS A 514 -44.47 43.39 -39.66
N PRO A 515 -45.66 43.74 -40.18
CA PRO A 515 -46.21 45.08 -40.02
C PRO A 515 -46.18 45.54 -38.55
N GLY A 516 -45.51 46.66 -38.27
CA GLY A 516 -45.30 47.20 -36.93
C GLY A 516 -44.15 46.56 -36.11
N GLU A 517 -43.34 45.68 -36.69
CA GLU A 517 -42.19 45.06 -36.04
C GLU A 517 -40.99 44.95 -37.00
N PHE A 518 -39.94 45.71 -36.73
CA PHE A 518 -38.69 45.73 -37.50
C PHE A 518 -37.61 44.87 -36.82
N VAL A 519 -36.79 44.20 -37.63
CA VAL A 519 -35.64 43.41 -37.16
C VAL A 519 -34.34 44.01 -37.69
N LEU A 520 -33.39 44.23 -36.80
CA LEU A 520 -32.01 44.58 -37.12
C LEU A 520 -31.16 43.32 -37.12
N ALA A 521 -30.42 43.08 -38.20
CA ALA A 521 -29.53 41.94 -38.40
C ALA A 521 -28.05 42.36 -38.37
N SER A 522 -27.13 41.42 -38.08
CA SER A 522 -25.69 41.67 -38.23
C SER A 522 -25.23 41.69 -39.71
N GLY A 523 -25.94 40.96 -40.58
CA GLY A 523 -25.65 40.86 -42.01
C GLY A 523 -26.62 39.90 -42.72
N ALA A 524 -26.45 39.74 -44.04
CA ALA A 524 -27.20 38.74 -44.81
C ALA A 524 -26.85 37.31 -44.33
N GLY A 525 -27.85 36.57 -43.83
CA GLY A 525 -27.64 35.27 -43.19
C GLY A 525 -26.99 35.33 -41.80
N GLY A 526 -26.79 36.53 -41.24
CA GLY A 526 -26.26 36.76 -39.90
C GLY A 526 -27.30 36.57 -38.78
N ILE A 527 -26.96 37.04 -37.57
CA ILE A 527 -27.82 36.92 -36.39
C ILE A 527 -28.77 38.11 -36.25
N GLU A 528 -29.87 37.90 -35.52
CA GLU A 528 -30.76 38.96 -35.05
C GLU A 528 -30.07 39.75 -33.92
N VAL A 529 -29.84 41.05 -34.16
CA VAL A 529 -29.20 41.97 -33.21
C VAL A 529 -30.25 42.54 -32.25
N ALA A 530 -31.39 43.01 -32.77
CA ALA A 530 -32.54 43.42 -31.96
C ALA A 530 -33.82 43.54 -32.79
N ARG A 531 -34.96 43.50 -32.10
CA ARG A 531 -36.32 43.60 -32.64
C ARG A 531 -37.04 44.81 -32.05
N TYR A 532 -37.71 45.58 -32.90
CA TYR A 532 -38.26 46.91 -32.56
C TYR A 532 -39.72 47.00 -32.98
N ASN A 533 -40.62 47.18 -32.01
CA ASN A 533 -42.04 47.43 -32.29
C ASN A 533 -42.23 48.90 -32.64
N TYR A 534 -42.67 49.18 -33.87
CA TYR A 534 -42.83 50.53 -34.42
C TYR A 534 -44.28 50.81 -34.83
N ASP A 535 -44.66 52.09 -34.80
CA ASP A 535 -46.01 52.54 -35.13
C ASP A 535 -46.05 53.32 -36.48
N ALA A 536 -44.87 53.72 -36.98
CA ALA A 536 -44.60 54.20 -38.33
C ALA A 536 -43.15 53.84 -38.75
N LEU A 537 -42.83 53.84 -40.05
CA LEU A 537 -41.50 53.48 -40.57
C LEU A 537 -40.36 54.40 -40.09
N GLN A 538 -40.68 55.60 -39.59
CA GLN A 538 -39.77 56.42 -38.78
C GLN A 538 -40.12 56.27 -37.30
N PHE A 539 -39.19 55.78 -36.49
CA PHE A 539 -39.42 55.52 -35.06
C PHE A 539 -38.12 55.53 -34.23
N GLN A 540 -38.25 55.75 -32.93
CA GLN A 540 -37.13 55.71 -31.99
C GLN A 540 -37.18 54.45 -31.10
N PRO A 541 -36.03 53.86 -30.72
CA PRO A 541 -36.02 52.68 -29.85
C PRO A 541 -36.68 52.96 -28.49
N LYS A 542 -37.67 52.13 -28.12
CA LYS A 542 -38.59 52.36 -27.00
C LYS A 542 -37.94 52.25 -25.60
N ASN A 543 -36.70 51.79 -25.48
CA ASN A 543 -35.97 51.74 -24.20
C ASN A 543 -34.43 51.75 -24.40
N GLU A 544 -33.69 52.01 -23.31
CA GLU A 544 -32.23 52.12 -23.30
C GLU A 544 -31.50 50.84 -23.76
N ARG A 545 -32.04 49.65 -23.46
CA ARG A 545 -31.48 48.35 -23.93
C ARG A 545 -31.53 48.25 -25.46
N LEU A 546 -32.61 48.70 -26.09
CA LEU A 546 -32.73 48.76 -27.55
C LEU A 546 -31.88 49.88 -28.17
N ARG A 547 -31.61 50.97 -27.45
CA ARG A 547 -30.65 52.00 -27.89
C ARG A 547 -29.20 51.50 -27.85
N LYS A 548 -28.88 50.58 -26.95
CA LYS A 548 -27.58 49.89 -26.82
C LYS A 548 -27.62 48.46 -27.38
N ALA A 549 -28.45 48.20 -28.40
CA ALA A 549 -28.56 46.88 -29.03
C ALA A 549 -27.28 46.45 -29.78
N MET A 550 -26.40 47.40 -30.10
CA MET A 550 -25.10 47.17 -30.72
C MET A 550 -24.01 47.75 -29.82
N ALA A 551 -22.99 46.96 -29.47
CA ALA A 551 -21.82 47.52 -28.78
C ALA A 551 -21.04 48.43 -29.74
N GLY A 552 -20.57 49.59 -29.27
CA GLY A 552 -19.87 50.60 -30.07
C GLY A 552 -20.75 51.71 -30.67
N VAL A 553 -22.08 51.55 -30.70
CA VAL A 553 -23.02 52.63 -31.11
C VAL A 553 -24.23 52.75 -30.19
N ARG A 554 -24.79 53.96 -30.13
CA ARG A 554 -26.01 54.31 -29.40
C ARG A 554 -27.06 54.74 -30.42
N ILE A 555 -28.01 53.85 -30.69
CA ILE A 555 -29.07 54.04 -31.69
C ILE A 555 -30.07 55.08 -31.18
N SER A 556 -30.35 56.09 -32.00
CA SER A 556 -31.26 57.19 -31.69
C SER A 556 -32.61 57.03 -32.40
N GLU A 557 -32.58 56.73 -33.70
CA GLU A 557 -33.78 56.66 -34.55
C GLU A 557 -33.57 55.72 -35.76
N PHE A 558 -34.64 55.09 -36.22
CA PHE A 558 -34.71 54.41 -37.52
C PHE A 558 -35.57 55.23 -38.47
N GLN A 559 -35.13 55.34 -39.72
CA GLN A 559 -35.85 55.95 -40.84
C GLN A 559 -35.92 54.93 -41.97
N LEU A 560 -36.89 54.02 -41.90
CA LEU A 560 -37.00 52.90 -42.83
C LEU A 560 -37.70 53.31 -44.13
N ALA A 561 -37.28 52.70 -45.24
CA ALA A 561 -37.92 52.82 -46.54
C ALA A 561 -38.93 51.67 -46.74
N ALA A 562 -40.01 51.92 -47.51
CA ALA A 562 -41.04 50.91 -47.79
C ALA A 562 -40.51 49.64 -48.50
N ALA A 563 -39.32 49.69 -49.12
CA ALA A 563 -38.64 48.50 -49.63
C ALA A 563 -38.36 47.45 -48.53
N VAL A 564 -38.25 47.86 -47.26
CA VAL A 564 -38.12 46.94 -46.13
C VAL A 564 -39.32 46.00 -46.00
N GLU A 565 -40.52 46.43 -46.38
CA GLU A 565 -41.76 45.63 -46.28
C GLU A 565 -41.76 44.45 -47.26
N ALA A 566 -41.21 44.66 -48.46
CA ALA A 566 -41.02 43.61 -49.47
C ALA A 566 -39.79 42.76 -49.18
N GLY A 567 -38.70 43.37 -48.74
CA GLY A 567 -37.54 42.68 -48.17
C GLY A 567 -36.71 41.83 -49.12
N ASN A 568 -36.70 42.13 -50.44
CA ASN A 568 -35.77 41.48 -51.37
C ASN A 568 -34.34 41.80 -50.93
N ALA A 569 -33.46 40.82 -50.79
CA ALA A 569 -32.14 41.04 -50.19
C ALA A 569 -31.27 42.03 -50.99
N GLY A 570 -30.76 43.06 -50.33
CA GLY A 570 -29.88 44.09 -50.92
C GLY A 570 -30.56 45.39 -51.35
N ASP A 571 -31.90 45.48 -51.32
CA ASP A 571 -32.62 46.76 -51.52
C ASP A 571 -32.28 47.77 -50.40
N PRO A 572 -32.30 49.09 -50.67
CA PRO A 572 -32.13 50.11 -49.64
C PRO A 572 -33.29 50.11 -48.63
N ALA A 573 -33.02 49.66 -47.41
CA ALA A 573 -34.02 49.58 -46.33
C ALA A 573 -34.21 50.91 -45.58
N GLY A 574 -33.42 51.94 -45.88
CA GLY A 574 -33.43 53.24 -45.21
C GLY A 574 -32.17 53.48 -44.38
N PHE A 575 -32.31 54.10 -43.21
CA PHE A 575 -31.18 54.49 -42.37
C PHE A 575 -31.42 54.22 -40.87
N MET A 576 -30.32 54.00 -40.17
CA MET A 576 -30.22 54.02 -38.72
C MET A 576 -29.42 55.25 -38.30
N LEU A 577 -30.05 56.18 -37.58
CA LEU A 577 -29.39 57.32 -36.96
C LEU A 577 -28.93 56.92 -35.55
N ALA A 578 -27.64 57.07 -35.29
CA ALA A 578 -27.00 56.72 -34.04
C ALA A 578 -25.98 57.79 -33.62
N THR A 579 -25.38 57.60 -32.46
CA THR A 579 -24.15 58.26 -32.02
C THR A 579 -23.10 57.20 -31.70
N TRP A 580 -21.82 57.48 -31.87
CA TRP A 580 -20.78 56.53 -31.48
C TRP A 580 -20.74 56.36 -29.95
N ASN A 581 -20.76 55.11 -29.48
CA ASN A 581 -20.67 54.75 -28.05
C ASN A 581 -19.30 54.09 -27.83
N LEU A 582 -18.26 54.90 -27.96
CA LEU A 582 -16.85 54.54 -27.94
C LEU A 582 -16.14 55.29 -26.79
N PRO A 583 -14.89 54.97 -26.43
CA PRO A 583 -14.15 55.69 -25.39
C PRO A 583 -14.14 57.20 -25.63
N GLU A 584 -14.20 58.03 -24.58
CA GLU A 584 -14.48 59.49 -24.69
C GLU A 584 -13.61 60.25 -25.72
N ASN A 585 -12.34 59.84 -25.85
CA ASN A 585 -11.39 60.47 -26.78
C ASN A 585 -11.58 60.03 -28.26
N PHE A 586 -12.32 58.95 -28.53
CA PHE A 586 -12.47 58.34 -29.85
C PHE A 586 -13.90 58.55 -30.40
N ARG A 587 -14.17 59.75 -30.94
CA ARG A 587 -15.45 60.16 -31.58
C ARG A 587 -16.73 59.97 -30.73
N ALA A 588 -16.60 59.80 -29.42
CA ALA A 588 -17.73 59.52 -28.53
C ALA A 588 -18.85 60.58 -28.62
N GLY A 589 -20.10 60.13 -28.76
CA GLY A 589 -21.26 61.01 -28.87
C GLY A 589 -21.44 61.70 -30.23
N GLU A 590 -20.49 61.61 -31.15
CA GLU A 590 -20.63 62.14 -32.51
C GLU A 590 -21.70 61.34 -33.28
N ALA A 591 -22.56 62.05 -34.04
CA ALA A 591 -23.65 61.44 -34.78
C ALA A 591 -23.16 60.67 -36.02
N VAL A 592 -23.73 59.48 -36.24
CA VAL A 592 -23.50 58.66 -37.42
C VAL A 592 -24.82 58.22 -38.05
N GLN A 593 -24.92 58.35 -39.37
CA GLN A 593 -26.01 57.80 -40.18
C GLN A 593 -25.49 56.54 -40.87
N ILE A 594 -25.99 55.38 -40.45
CA ILE A 594 -25.63 54.08 -41.01
C ILE A 594 -26.73 53.69 -42.02
N PRO A 595 -26.39 53.45 -43.30
CA PRO A 595 -27.36 52.95 -44.27
C PRO A 595 -27.79 51.53 -43.89
N LEU A 596 -29.05 51.20 -44.16
CA LEU A 596 -29.60 49.87 -43.95
C LEU A 596 -29.88 49.20 -45.30
N VAL A 597 -29.54 47.92 -45.42
CA VAL A 597 -29.87 47.07 -46.57
C VAL A 597 -30.79 45.95 -46.13
N THR A 598 -31.82 45.66 -46.92
CA THR A 598 -32.77 44.59 -46.62
C THR A 598 -32.09 43.23 -46.62
N VAL A 599 -32.50 42.38 -45.69
CA VAL A 599 -32.09 40.97 -45.62
C VAL A 599 -33.28 40.00 -45.60
N GLY A 600 -34.49 40.53 -45.39
CA GLY A 600 -35.77 39.84 -45.50
C GLY A 600 -36.93 40.80 -45.20
N PRO A 601 -38.20 40.39 -45.41
CA PRO A 601 -39.38 41.19 -45.06
C PRO A 601 -39.33 41.78 -43.65
N TYR A 602 -39.49 43.10 -43.55
CA TYR A 602 -39.38 43.93 -42.33
C TYR A 602 -38.04 43.79 -41.58
N CYS A 603 -36.96 43.43 -42.28
CA CYS A 603 -35.64 43.23 -41.67
C CYS A 603 -34.51 43.82 -42.52
N ALA A 604 -33.54 44.44 -41.85
CA ALA A 604 -32.36 44.99 -42.49
C ALA A 604 -31.10 44.78 -41.64
N SER A 605 -29.95 44.68 -42.29
CA SER A 605 -28.64 44.86 -41.63
C SER A 605 -28.09 46.26 -41.90
N PRO A 606 -27.10 46.73 -41.12
CA PRO A 606 -26.17 47.73 -41.60
C PRO A 606 -25.64 47.37 -42.99
N GLY A 607 -25.57 48.37 -43.87
CA GLY A 607 -24.84 48.32 -45.12
C GLY A 607 -23.40 48.80 -44.92
N ALA A 608 -22.85 49.56 -45.87
CA ALA A 608 -21.53 50.17 -45.72
C ALA A 608 -21.53 51.19 -44.56
N ILE A 609 -20.92 50.82 -43.42
CA ILE A 609 -20.69 51.72 -42.29
C ILE A 609 -19.60 52.73 -42.69
N PRO A 610 -19.76 54.04 -42.40
CA PRO A 610 -18.71 55.02 -42.65
C PRO A 610 -17.40 54.65 -41.93
N ALA A 611 -16.27 54.72 -42.65
CA ALA A 611 -14.97 54.40 -42.10
C ALA A 611 -14.66 55.23 -40.84
N LEU A 612 -14.16 54.58 -39.79
CA LEU A 612 -13.86 55.18 -38.48
C LEU A 612 -12.50 55.89 -38.50
N ASN A 613 -12.30 56.71 -39.52
CA ASN A 613 -11.12 57.55 -39.65
C ASN A 613 -11.22 58.72 -38.67
N THR A 614 -10.12 59.02 -37.97
CA THR A 614 -10.03 60.15 -37.06
C THR A 614 -8.59 60.66 -36.94
N ASP A 615 -8.43 61.98 -37.03
CA ASP A 615 -7.19 62.68 -36.71
C ASP A 615 -7.20 63.01 -35.22
N PHE A 616 -6.43 62.25 -34.43
CA PHE A 616 -6.35 62.47 -32.99
C PHE A 616 -5.59 63.76 -32.67
N SER A 617 -6.04 64.49 -31.65
CA SER A 617 -5.19 65.53 -31.06
C SER A 617 -3.96 64.87 -30.42
N HIS A 618 -2.77 65.16 -30.97
CA HIS A 618 -1.46 64.67 -30.52
C HIS A 618 -1.10 63.20 -30.81
N LEU A 619 -1.88 62.46 -31.62
CA LEU A 619 -1.48 61.15 -32.16
C LEU A 619 -1.71 61.09 -33.68
N SER A 620 -1.19 60.03 -34.31
CA SER A 620 -1.35 59.80 -35.75
C SER A 620 -2.81 59.66 -36.20
N PRO A 621 -3.08 59.91 -37.49
CA PRO A 621 -4.33 59.49 -38.12
C PRO A 621 -4.55 57.98 -37.92
N VAL A 622 -5.69 57.62 -37.35
CA VAL A 622 -6.13 56.23 -37.24
C VAL A 622 -7.06 55.96 -38.41
N SER A 623 -6.71 54.99 -39.26
CA SER A 623 -7.52 54.57 -40.40
C SER A 623 -8.12 53.20 -40.10
N LEU A 624 -9.44 53.17 -39.96
CA LEU A 624 -10.23 51.95 -39.81
C LEU A 624 -11.13 51.82 -41.06
N PRO A 625 -10.58 51.34 -42.19
CA PRO A 625 -11.27 51.33 -43.48
C PRO A 625 -12.32 50.22 -43.61
N GLN A 626 -12.26 49.20 -42.75
CA GLN A 626 -13.23 48.12 -42.67
C GLN A 626 -13.87 48.14 -41.28
N VAL A 627 -15.14 48.58 -41.25
CA VAL A 627 -15.98 48.66 -40.07
C VAL A 627 -17.21 47.79 -40.32
N GLU A 628 -17.41 46.78 -39.50
CA GLU A 628 -18.49 45.78 -39.64
C GLU A 628 -19.08 45.40 -38.28
N ILE A 629 -20.17 44.63 -38.27
CA ILE A 629 -20.84 44.18 -37.03
C ILE A 629 -20.68 42.67 -36.89
N ARG A 630 -19.81 42.24 -35.98
CA ARG A 630 -19.64 40.83 -35.60
C ARG A 630 -20.43 40.56 -34.32
N ASP A 631 -21.37 39.63 -34.36
CA ASP A 631 -22.14 39.17 -33.19
C ASP A 631 -22.78 40.29 -32.34
N GLY A 632 -23.25 41.37 -32.99
CA GLY A 632 -23.84 42.54 -32.33
C GLY A 632 -22.83 43.54 -31.75
N ARG A 633 -21.53 43.30 -31.94
CA ARG A 633 -20.44 44.21 -31.58
C ARG A 633 -19.90 44.89 -32.83
N LEU A 634 -19.59 46.19 -32.72
CA LEU A 634 -18.81 46.90 -33.72
C LEU A 634 -17.40 46.32 -33.74
N TYR A 635 -17.02 45.67 -34.84
CA TYR A 635 -15.64 45.28 -35.10
C TYR A 635 -15.07 46.20 -36.16
N ALA A 636 -13.92 46.80 -35.87
CA ALA A 636 -13.18 47.57 -36.87
C ALA A 636 -11.68 47.31 -36.73
N GLU A 637 -11.04 47.04 -37.85
CA GLU A 637 -9.61 46.74 -37.91
C GLU A 637 -8.91 47.64 -38.93
N GLY A 638 -7.68 48.02 -38.61
CA GLY A 638 -6.87 48.87 -39.45
C GLY A 638 -5.49 49.12 -38.86
N GLN A 639 -4.86 50.19 -39.33
CA GLN A 639 -3.49 50.52 -38.99
C GLN A 639 -3.34 52.00 -38.62
N LEU A 640 -2.65 52.24 -37.52
CA LEU A 640 -2.15 53.55 -37.12
C LEU A 640 -0.71 53.65 -37.64
N THR A 641 -0.45 54.60 -38.54
CA THR A 641 0.90 54.87 -39.07
C THR A 641 1.61 55.88 -38.18
N PRO A 642 2.63 55.51 -37.37
CA PRO A 642 3.13 56.39 -36.32
C PRO A 642 3.87 57.62 -36.83
N SER A 643 3.54 58.77 -36.25
CA SER A 643 4.15 60.09 -36.48
C SER A 643 5.29 60.39 -35.50
N ILE A 644 5.38 59.62 -34.41
CA ILE A 644 6.50 59.63 -33.47
C ILE A 644 7.69 58.92 -34.15
N PRO A 645 8.88 59.58 -34.29
CA PRO A 645 10.01 59.01 -35.04
C PRO A 645 10.49 57.63 -34.57
N LEU A 646 10.30 57.29 -33.30
CA LEU A 646 10.66 56.00 -32.70
C LEU A 646 9.91 54.81 -33.34
N PHE A 647 8.72 55.04 -33.89
CA PHE A 647 7.86 54.01 -34.48
C PHE A 647 7.63 54.25 -35.99
N ALA A 648 8.42 55.13 -36.61
CA ALA A 648 8.30 55.43 -38.03
C ALA A 648 8.53 54.17 -38.89
N GLY A 649 7.72 54.03 -39.95
CA GLY A 649 7.78 52.88 -40.86
C GLY A 649 7.15 51.58 -40.33
N HIS A 650 6.69 51.55 -39.08
CA HIS A 650 6.10 50.36 -38.45
C HIS A 650 4.61 50.64 -38.14
N PRO A 651 3.65 50.17 -38.97
CA PRO A 651 2.23 50.37 -38.70
C PRO A 651 1.80 49.59 -37.46
N ILE A 652 1.19 50.27 -36.50
CA ILE A 652 0.60 49.65 -35.31
C ILE A 652 -0.78 49.12 -35.69
N GLN A 653 -1.06 47.84 -35.39
CA GLN A 653 -2.38 47.26 -35.63
C GLN A 653 -3.36 47.86 -34.61
N VAL A 654 -4.53 48.27 -35.09
CA VAL A 654 -5.61 48.79 -34.25
C VAL A 654 -6.83 47.91 -34.45
N VAL A 655 -7.35 47.37 -33.35
CA VAL A 655 -8.57 46.56 -33.30
C VAL A 655 -9.52 47.23 -32.32
N LEU A 656 -10.69 47.59 -32.81
CA LEU A 656 -11.83 48.00 -32.00
C LEU A 656 -12.80 46.83 -31.94
N ASP A 657 -13.09 46.34 -30.73
CA ASP A 657 -14.05 45.26 -30.50
C ASP A 657 -15.10 45.70 -29.46
N GLY A 658 -16.23 46.21 -29.94
CA GLY A 658 -17.32 46.74 -29.12
C GLY A 658 -16.94 48.09 -28.49
N ASP A 659 -16.31 48.03 -27.33
CA ASP A 659 -15.87 49.20 -26.54
C ASP A 659 -14.41 49.13 -26.05
N ASP A 660 -13.71 47.99 -26.18
CA ASP A 660 -12.25 47.96 -26.03
C ASP A 660 -11.58 48.41 -27.33
N LEU A 661 -10.75 49.46 -27.24
CA LEU A 661 -9.88 49.91 -28.33
C LEU A 661 -8.45 49.43 -28.04
N ARG A 662 -8.02 48.41 -28.78
CA ARG A 662 -6.74 47.73 -28.58
C ARG A 662 -5.73 48.15 -29.67
N PHE A 663 -4.55 48.54 -29.22
CA PHE A 663 -3.39 48.81 -30.07
C PHE A 663 -2.38 47.69 -29.81
N SER A 664 -1.86 47.07 -30.87
CA SER A 664 -0.85 46.02 -30.77
C SER A 664 0.26 46.20 -31.79
N MET A 665 1.49 45.96 -31.35
CA MET A 665 2.69 46.01 -32.17
C MET A 665 3.61 44.85 -31.80
N GLU A 666 3.81 43.93 -32.74
CA GLU A 666 4.65 42.74 -32.59
C GLU A 666 5.96 42.93 -33.35
N TYR A 667 7.09 42.83 -32.64
CA TYR A 667 8.43 42.81 -33.21
C TYR A 667 8.90 41.39 -33.41
N ALA A 668 9.44 41.07 -34.59
CA ALA A 668 9.96 39.75 -34.92
C ALA A 668 11.42 39.57 -34.46
N ALA A 669 11.82 38.33 -34.17
CA ALA A 669 13.17 37.93 -33.75
C ALA A 669 14.33 38.60 -34.53
N SER A 670 14.18 38.77 -35.84
CA SER A 670 15.18 39.39 -36.73
C SER A 670 15.47 40.87 -36.45
N GLN A 671 14.66 41.53 -35.60
CA GLN A 671 14.82 42.92 -35.17
C GLN A 671 15.42 43.04 -33.75
N LEU A 672 15.64 41.92 -33.03
CA LEU A 672 16.08 41.88 -31.64
C LEU A 672 17.57 41.51 -31.53
N SER A 673 18.44 42.50 -31.33
CA SER A 673 19.88 42.28 -31.10
C SER A 673 20.24 42.32 -29.61
N LEU A 674 20.45 41.15 -28.99
CA LEU A 674 20.98 41.07 -27.62
C LEU A 674 22.53 41.12 -27.63
N PRO A 675 23.17 42.03 -26.87
CA PRO A 675 24.63 42.21 -26.89
C PRO A 675 25.37 41.20 -25.99
N ILE A 676 25.05 39.90 -26.09
CA ILE A 676 25.62 38.84 -25.24
C ILE A 676 26.48 37.90 -26.10
N PRO A 677 27.82 37.94 -25.98
CA PRO A 677 28.72 37.09 -26.76
C PRO A 677 28.44 35.59 -26.53
N GLY A 678 28.32 34.83 -27.61
CA GLY A 678 28.13 33.37 -27.58
C GLY A 678 26.67 32.90 -27.54
N ILE A 679 25.69 33.80 -27.38
CA ILE A 679 24.26 33.47 -27.47
C ILE A 679 23.70 33.95 -28.81
N ALA A 680 23.08 33.04 -29.55
CA ALA A 680 22.25 33.37 -30.70
C ALA A 680 20.79 33.47 -30.27
N VAL A 681 20.07 34.51 -30.73
CA VAL A 681 18.62 34.51 -30.73
C VAL A 681 18.17 33.57 -31.86
N GLN A 682 17.42 32.51 -31.53
CA GLN A 682 16.90 31.55 -32.50
C GLN A 682 15.57 32.03 -33.07
N ASP A 683 14.66 32.42 -32.18
CA ASP A 683 13.36 32.99 -32.47
C ASP A 683 12.93 33.94 -31.34
N GLY A 684 11.71 34.46 -31.43
CA GLY A 684 11.11 35.32 -30.44
C GLY A 684 10.18 36.36 -31.02
N SER A 685 9.29 36.85 -30.16
CA SER A 685 8.45 38.01 -30.43
C SER A 685 8.38 38.91 -29.20
N VAL A 686 8.21 40.21 -29.43
CA VAL A 686 7.89 41.18 -28.39
C VAL A 686 6.64 41.92 -28.83
N ALA A 687 5.53 41.66 -28.14
CA ALA A 687 4.26 42.33 -28.32
C ALA A 687 4.13 43.47 -27.29
N LEU A 688 4.04 44.71 -27.76
CA LEU A 688 3.57 45.83 -26.95
C LEU A 688 2.08 46.02 -27.18
N PHE A 689 1.30 46.25 -26.12
CA PHE A 689 -0.13 46.49 -26.22
C PHE A 689 -0.63 47.62 -25.33
N TYR A 690 -1.69 48.27 -25.80
CA TYR A 690 -2.52 49.15 -24.99
C TYR A 690 -3.98 48.76 -25.19
N SER A 691 -4.68 48.48 -24.10
CA SER A 691 -6.13 48.26 -24.06
C SER A 691 -6.76 49.31 -23.16
N THR A 692 -7.96 49.75 -23.51
CA THR A 692 -8.76 50.66 -22.67
C THR A 692 -9.32 49.99 -21.41
N GLN A 693 -9.20 48.66 -21.27
CA GLN A 693 -9.60 47.89 -20.09
C GLN A 693 -8.38 47.34 -19.31
N GLU A 694 -7.38 46.79 -20.00
CA GLU A 694 -6.20 46.15 -19.37
C GLU A 694 -5.05 47.15 -19.09
N GLY A 695 -5.10 48.35 -19.67
CA GLY A 695 -4.06 49.38 -19.56
C GLY A 695 -2.92 49.21 -20.58
N PHE A 696 -1.77 49.79 -20.28
CA PHE A 696 -0.53 49.55 -21.03
C PHE A 696 0.17 48.28 -20.53
N GLY A 697 0.67 47.46 -21.46
CA GLY A 697 1.44 46.27 -21.16
C GLY A 697 2.37 45.86 -22.29
N GLY A 698 3.18 44.85 -22.03
CA GLY A 698 4.04 44.21 -23.00
C GLY A 698 4.37 42.79 -22.57
N SER A 699 4.34 41.87 -23.52
CA SER A 699 4.77 40.49 -23.34
C SER A 699 5.76 40.12 -24.43
N GLY A 700 6.79 39.37 -24.08
CA GLY A 700 7.77 38.91 -25.04
C GLY A 700 8.39 37.59 -24.65
N GLN A 701 8.71 36.78 -25.64
CA GLN A 701 9.49 35.55 -25.48
C GLN A 701 10.64 35.58 -26.48
N VAL A 702 11.82 35.17 -26.03
CA VAL A 702 13.03 35.07 -26.88
C VAL A 702 13.63 33.69 -26.71
N GLY A 703 13.73 32.94 -27.81
CA GLY A 703 14.47 31.68 -27.87
C GLY A 703 15.96 31.93 -27.98
N LEU A 704 16.74 31.33 -27.08
CA LEU A 704 18.18 31.48 -26.96
C LEU A 704 18.88 30.17 -27.30
N GLY A 705 19.97 30.23 -28.06
CA GLY A 705 20.77 29.06 -28.40
C GLY A 705 22.26 29.31 -28.21
N MET A 706 22.97 28.33 -27.66
CA MET A 706 24.43 28.30 -27.55
C MET A 706 24.95 27.03 -28.24
N ASP A 707 25.77 27.19 -29.28
CA ASP A 707 26.30 26.06 -30.08
C ASP A 707 27.05 25.05 -29.19
N LYS A 708 26.59 23.79 -29.21
CA LYS A 708 27.13 22.66 -28.40
C LYS A 708 27.02 22.83 -26.88
N VAL A 709 26.15 23.72 -26.39
CA VAL A 709 25.91 23.93 -24.95
C VAL A 709 24.45 23.75 -24.59
N GLY A 710 23.51 24.25 -25.40
CA GLY A 710 22.07 24.08 -25.15
C GLY A 710 21.16 25.11 -25.83
N THR A 711 19.87 25.01 -25.55
CA THR A 711 18.84 25.98 -25.94
C THR A 711 17.98 26.36 -24.75
N GLY A 712 17.42 27.57 -24.77
CA GLY A 712 16.58 28.08 -23.71
C GLY A 712 15.55 29.07 -24.21
N ALA A 713 14.69 29.53 -23.32
CA ALA A 713 13.73 30.58 -23.59
C ALA A 713 13.71 31.57 -22.42
N LEU A 714 13.62 32.86 -22.72
CA LEU A 714 13.30 33.90 -21.74
C LEU A 714 11.96 34.52 -22.12
N ALA A 715 10.95 34.32 -21.27
CA ALA A 715 9.68 35.02 -21.34
C ALA A 715 9.63 36.14 -20.30
N VAL A 716 9.00 37.26 -20.67
CA VAL A 716 8.82 38.46 -19.83
C VAL A 716 7.42 39.00 -20.05
N GLU A 717 6.73 39.35 -18.97
CA GLU A 717 5.42 39.99 -19.00
C GLU A 717 5.42 41.22 -18.09
N VAL A 718 4.90 42.34 -18.59
CA VAL A 718 4.65 43.54 -17.79
C VAL A 718 3.27 44.12 -18.10
N SER A 719 2.50 44.47 -17.08
CA SER A 719 1.31 45.31 -17.25
C SER A 719 1.11 46.26 -16.07
N GLN A 720 0.33 47.33 -16.30
CA GLN A 720 -0.05 48.28 -15.24
C GLN A 720 -0.83 47.63 -14.08
N ASN A 721 -1.43 46.45 -14.29
CA ASN A 721 -2.27 45.77 -13.31
C ASN A 721 -1.61 44.53 -12.66
N SER A 722 -0.70 43.84 -13.37
CA SER A 722 0.01 42.64 -12.89
C SER A 722 1.46 42.87 -12.47
N GLY A 723 2.02 44.06 -12.70
CA GLY A 723 3.42 44.36 -12.39
C GLY A 723 4.38 43.79 -13.45
N PHE A 724 5.58 43.40 -13.03
CA PHE A 724 6.60 42.78 -13.89
C PHE A 724 6.87 41.34 -13.44
N SER A 725 6.92 40.42 -14.40
CA SER A 725 7.38 39.04 -14.20
C SER A 725 8.27 38.58 -15.35
N ALA A 726 9.13 37.59 -15.07
CA ALA A 726 9.97 36.95 -16.06
C ALA A 726 10.19 35.47 -15.70
N THR A 727 10.29 34.61 -16.71
CA THR A 727 10.61 33.19 -16.56
C THR A 727 11.64 32.79 -17.60
N GLY A 728 12.77 32.24 -17.15
CA GLY A 728 13.83 31.70 -18.00
C GLY A 728 13.91 30.19 -17.87
N GLU A 729 14.06 29.49 -18.98
CA GLU A 729 14.41 28.06 -19.04
C GLU A 729 15.68 27.88 -19.89
N PHE A 730 16.54 26.94 -19.52
CA PHE A 730 17.68 26.51 -20.34
C PHE A 730 17.88 25.00 -20.23
N ASN A 731 17.82 24.30 -21.35
CA ASN A 731 18.08 22.87 -21.50
C ASN A 731 19.45 22.68 -22.16
N PHE A 732 20.32 21.88 -21.55
CA PHE A 732 21.66 21.64 -22.08
C PHE A 732 21.65 20.64 -23.24
N ASP A 733 22.72 20.68 -24.05
CA ASP A 733 22.94 19.73 -25.13
C ASP A 733 22.99 18.28 -24.60
N PRO A 734 22.15 17.34 -25.11
CA PRO A 734 22.10 15.96 -24.65
C PRO A 734 23.38 15.15 -24.96
N GLY A 735 24.33 15.72 -25.72
CA GLY A 735 25.69 15.21 -25.84
C GLY A 735 26.53 15.41 -24.57
N LEU A 736 26.22 16.41 -23.75
CA LEU A 736 26.94 16.72 -22.49
C LEU A 736 26.38 15.92 -21.30
N PHE A 737 25.08 15.97 -21.10
CA PHE A 737 24.35 15.35 -19.98
C PHE A 737 23.17 14.54 -20.51
N ASP A 738 22.68 13.52 -19.80
CA ASP A 738 21.55 12.70 -20.31
C ASP A 738 20.19 13.38 -20.03
N ARG A 739 20.11 14.10 -18.90
CA ARG A 739 19.03 15.02 -18.55
C ARG A 739 19.67 16.27 -17.96
N ALA A 740 19.45 17.46 -18.49
CA ALA A 740 19.95 18.67 -17.84
C ALA A 740 19.12 19.90 -18.21
N SER A 741 18.52 20.53 -17.20
CA SER A 741 17.67 21.71 -17.34
C SER A 741 17.80 22.65 -16.15
N ILE A 742 17.61 23.94 -16.41
CA ILE A 742 17.55 25.02 -15.42
C ILE A 742 16.28 25.83 -15.69
N GLN A 743 15.55 26.17 -14.64
CA GLN A 743 14.40 27.06 -14.67
C GLN A 743 14.57 28.15 -13.60
N ILE A 744 14.38 29.41 -13.99
CA ILE A 744 14.42 30.60 -13.12
C ILE A 744 13.16 31.43 -13.33
N HIS A 745 12.68 32.07 -12.27
CA HIS A 745 11.54 32.96 -12.34
C HIS A 745 11.69 34.16 -11.40
N TYR A 746 11.14 35.29 -11.84
CA TYR A 746 10.92 36.48 -11.03
C TYR A 746 9.45 36.86 -11.13
N ARG A 747 8.76 36.96 -10.00
CA ARG A 747 7.36 37.42 -9.91
C ARG A 747 7.05 37.89 -8.51
N ASP A 748 6.06 38.76 -8.35
CA ASP A 748 5.57 39.22 -7.03
C ASP A 748 6.67 39.85 -6.13
N GLY A 749 7.78 40.32 -6.73
CA GLY A 749 8.98 40.81 -6.04
C GLY A 749 9.98 39.74 -5.58
N GLN A 750 9.70 38.46 -5.82
CA GLN A 750 10.52 37.32 -5.42
C GLN A 750 11.28 36.71 -6.61
N PHE A 751 12.48 36.21 -6.35
CA PHE A 751 13.28 35.41 -7.27
C PHE A 751 13.29 33.96 -6.79
N GLY A 752 13.04 33.01 -7.69
CA GLY A 752 13.02 31.57 -7.40
C GLY A 752 13.44 30.75 -8.62
N GLY A 753 13.75 29.47 -8.41
CA GLY A 753 14.18 28.59 -9.49
C GLY A 753 14.88 27.32 -9.03
N GLY A 754 15.44 26.60 -9.99
CA GLY A 754 16.18 25.37 -9.77
C GLY A 754 16.64 24.72 -11.07
N GLY A 755 17.14 23.50 -10.97
CA GLY A 755 17.55 22.69 -12.11
C GLY A 755 17.98 21.29 -11.69
N GLU A 756 18.10 20.41 -12.68
CA GLU A 756 18.63 19.05 -12.54
C GLU A 756 19.75 18.85 -13.56
N ILE A 757 20.81 18.13 -13.19
CA ILE A 757 21.88 17.67 -14.09
C ILE A 757 22.14 16.19 -13.82
N GLY A 758 21.64 15.33 -14.70
CA GLY A 758 21.74 13.87 -14.66
C GLY A 758 22.68 13.29 -15.73
N ILE A 759 23.46 12.31 -15.30
CA ILE A 759 24.22 11.38 -16.15
C ILE A 759 23.65 10.00 -15.87
N ASP A 760 22.93 9.45 -16.86
CA ASP A 760 22.29 8.14 -16.80
C ASP A 760 23.04 7.11 -17.67
N THR A 761 23.88 7.57 -18.62
CA THR A 761 24.67 6.74 -19.53
C THR A 761 26.06 6.42 -18.94
N PRO A 762 26.38 5.16 -18.60
CA PRO A 762 27.66 4.82 -17.97
C PRO A 762 28.88 5.16 -18.83
N GLY A 763 29.86 5.81 -18.22
CA GLY A 763 31.10 6.22 -18.89
C GLY A 763 31.00 7.46 -19.79
N LYS A 764 29.82 8.10 -19.90
CA LYS A 764 29.65 9.40 -20.58
C LYS A 764 30.60 10.47 -20.00
N VAL A 765 30.79 10.43 -18.67
CA VAL A 765 31.94 11.04 -17.99
C VAL A 765 32.85 9.92 -17.46
N ARG A 766 34.15 10.02 -17.77
CA ARG A 766 35.14 8.98 -17.40
C ARG A 766 35.24 8.84 -15.88
N GLY A 767 34.85 7.68 -15.37
CA GLY A 767 34.89 7.35 -13.94
C GLY A 767 33.55 7.50 -13.22
N ILE A 768 32.49 7.86 -13.94
CA ILE A 768 31.11 7.94 -13.44
C ILE A 768 30.26 6.86 -14.15
N GLN A 769 29.48 6.10 -13.37
CA GLN A 769 28.49 5.16 -13.89
C GLN A 769 27.13 5.84 -14.02
N SER A 770 26.72 6.56 -12.98
CA SER A 770 25.58 7.48 -12.99
C SER A 770 25.86 8.65 -12.04
N ALA A 771 25.20 9.78 -12.25
CA ALA A 771 25.21 10.91 -11.34
C ALA A 771 23.92 11.74 -11.46
N ASN A 772 23.55 12.43 -10.39
CA ASN A 772 22.54 13.48 -10.42
C ASN A 772 23.01 14.68 -9.58
N LEU A 773 22.54 15.88 -9.94
CA LEU A 773 22.67 17.10 -9.15
C LEU A 773 21.39 17.92 -9.32
N ALA A 774 20.56 17.97 -8.29
CA ALA A 774 19.44 18.89 -8.20
C ALA A 774 19.84 20.16 -7.44
N VAL A 775 19.42 21.32 -7.91
CA VAL A 775 19.60 22.62 -7.25
C VAL A 775 18.25 23.34 -7.20
N GLN A 776 17.93 23.99 -6.09
CA GLN A 776 16.71 24.78 -5.90
C GLN A 776 17.01 26.04 -5.08
N PHE A 777 16.28 27.13 -5.34
CA PHE A 777 16.27 28.31 -4.49
C PHE A 777 14.90 28.99 -4.53
N GLN A 778 14.43 29.48 -3.39
CA GLN A 778 13.17 30.20 -3.24
C GLN A 778 13.19 30.99 -1.92
N GLU A 779 12.74 32.24 -1.92
CA GLU A 779 12.49 33.03 -0.68
C GLU A 779 13.68 33.04 0.30
N GLY A 780 14.91 33.18 -0.22
CA GLY A 780 16.15 33.20 0.58
C GLY A 780 16.67 31.82 1.02
N ALA A 781 15.87 30.76 0.86
CA ALA A 781 16.33 29.39 1.00
C ALA A 781 17.06 28.91 -0.28
N PHE A 782 18.07 28.07 -0.09
CA PHE A 782 18.85 27.41 -1.14
C PHE A 782 19.07 25.94 -0.77
N SER A 783 19.01 25.05 -1.75
CA SER A 783 19.46 23.67 -1.60
C SER A 783 20.13 23.17 -2.88
N ALA A 784 21.21 22.42 -2.71
CA ALA A 784 21.83 21.60 -3.74
C ALA A 784 22.01 20.18 -3.18
N SER A 785 21.59 19.18 -3.94
CA SER A 785 21.69 17.76 -3.57
C SER A 785 22.19 16.98 -4.77
N GLY A 786 23.36 16.37 -4.65
CA GLY A 786 23.96 15.56 -5.70
C GLY A 786 24.33 14.18 -5.21
N GLU A 787 24.20 13.19 -6.09
CA GLU A 787 24.59 11.81 -5.88
C GLU A 787 25.40 11.30 -7.07
N VAL A 788 26.31 10.36 -6.84
CA VAL A 788 27.16 9.76 -7.86
C VAL A 788 27.41 8.28 -7.55
N GLN A 789 27.36 7.44 -8.57
CA GLN A 789 27.87 6.07 -8.55
C GLN A 789 29.23 6.05 -9.27
N PRO A 790 30.35 6.19 -8.55
CA PRO A 790 31.67 6.29 -9.17
C PRO A 790 32.20 4.92 -9.56
N SER A 791 33.07 4.86 -10.58
CA SER A 791 33.85 3.66 -10.93
C SER A 791 35.07 3.47 -10.02
N ILE A 792 34.90 3.64 -8.71
CA ILE A 792 35.97 3.56 -7.69
C ILE A 792 35.85 2.22 -6.94
N PRO A 793 36.88 1.34 -6.94
CA PRO A 793 36.84 0.09 -6.18
C PRO A 793 36.57 0.33 -4.69
N GLY A 794 35.57 -0.36 -4.14
CA GLY A 794 35.16 -0.24 -2.73
C GLY A 794 34.11 0.86 -2.45
N VAL A 795 33.75 1.70 -3.41
CA VAL A 795 32.65 2.67 -3.29
C VAL A 795 31.48 2.23 -4.19
N GLN A 796 30.28 2.21 -3.62
CA GLN A 796 29.04 1.92 -4.35
C GLN A 796 28.35 3.23 -4.80
N GLN A 797 28.28 4.20 -3.90
CA GLN A 797 27.61 5.49 -4.12
C GLN A 797 28.23 6.54 -3.19
N ALA A 798 28.21 7.80 -3.59
CA ALA A 798 28.51 8.93 -2.73
C ALA A 798 27.52 10.06 -3.01
N GLY A 799 27.21 10.87 -2.00
CA GLY A 799 26.33 12.03 -2.13
C GLY A 799 26.83 13.23 -1.33
N LEU A 800 26.35 14.40 -1.74
CA LEU A 800 26.67 15.70 -1.15
C LEU A 800 25.41 16.56 -1.16
N THR A 801 25.07 17.11 0.00
CA THR A 801 23.98 18.05 0.21
C THR A 801 24.53 19.35 0.77
N VAL A 802 24.04 20.48 0.26
CA VAL A 802 24.32 21.82 0.77
C VAL A 802 23.00 22.56 0.85
N ALA A 803 22.57 22.95 2.04
CA ALA A 803 21.32 23.66 2.25
C ALA A 803 21.53 24.92 3.09
N HIS A 804 20.78 25.96 2.80
CA HIS A 804 20.78 27.21 3.55
C HIS A 804 19.35 27.72 3.74
N SER A 805 18.99 28.16 4.95
CA SER A 805 17.75 28.88 5.23
C SER A 805 17.92 29.79 6.46
N GLU A 806 17.05 30.79 6.60
CA GLU A 806 17.06 31.67 7.78
C GLU A 806 16.81 30.91 9.10
N ALA A 807 16.10 29.79 9.05
CA ALA A 807 15.71 29.00 10.22
C ALA A 807 16.78 27.96 10.65
N GLU A 808 17.59 27.46 9.71
CA GLU A 808 18.57 26.40 9.99
C GLU A 808 20.04 26.81 9.79
N GLY A 809 20.30 27.99 9.23
CA GLY A 809 21.65 28.40 8.86
C GLY A 809 22.18 27.59 7.68
N LEU A 810 23.50 27.38 7.62
CA LEU A 810 24.16 26.59 6.58
C LEU A 810 24.35 25.14 7.06
N VAL A 811 23.85 24.18 6.29
CA VAL A 811 24.03 22.73 6.46
C VAL A 811 24.81 22.19 5.26
N ILE A 812 25.84 21.38 5.53
CA ILE A 812 26.58 20.61 4.53
C ILE A 812 26.57 19.15 5.01
N GLY A 813 25.85 18.28 4.30
CA GLY A 813 25.83 16.84 4.54
C GLY A 813 26.57 16.09 3.43
N GLY A 814 27.20 14.96 3.74
CA GLY A 814 27.80 14.08 2.73
C GLY A 814 27.75 12.63 3.17
N ASN A 815 27.39 11.73 2.26
CA ASN A 815 27.26 10.30 2.53
C ASN A 815 28.11 9.47 1.55
N LEU A 816 28.54 8.29 2.00
CA LEU A 816 29.41 7.38 1.27
C LEU A 816 29.00 5.94 1.54
N GLN A 817 28.45 5.27 0.53
CA GLN A 817 28.08 3.85 0.60
C GLN A 817 29.24 2.98 0.12
N LEU A 818 29.66 2.02 0.94
CA LEU A 818 30.83 1.18 0.67
C LEU A 818 30.44 -0.17 0.07
N ALA A 819 31.10 -0.53 -1.02
CA ALA A 819 30.89 -1.78 -1.74
C ALA A 819 31.63 -2.96 -1.07
N ALA A 820 31.03 -4.14 -1.18
CA ALA A 820 31.58 -5.40 -0.69
C ALA A 820 33.02 -5.65 -1.22
N ASN A 821 33.92 -6.04 -0.32
CA ASN A 821 35.33 -6.30 -0.60
C ASN A 821 35.89 -7.32 0.42
N PRO A 822 37.17 -7.76 0.32
CA PRO A 822 37.72 -8.79 1.22
C PRO A 822 37.76 -8.45 2.71
N ALA A 823 37.53 -7.19 3.11
CA ALA A 823 37.49 -6.76 4.52
C ALA A 823 36.06 -6.52 5.04
N ILE A 824 35.13 -6.03 4.20
CA ILE A 824 33.74 -5.72 4.59
C ILE A 824 32.71 -6.24 3.58
N ARG A 825 31.58 -6.73 4.10
CA ARG A 825 30.38 -7.14 3.36
C ARG A 825 29.61 -5.92 2.84
N SER A 826 29.54 -4.86 3.64
CA SER A 826 28.89 -3.58 3.35
C SER A 826 29.38 -2.50 4.32
N GLY A 827 29.02 -1.23 4.07
CA GLY A 827 29.15 -0.14 5.04
C GLY A 827 28.57 1.19 4.54
N SER A 828 28.45 2.15 5.46
CA SER A 828 28.14 3.56 5.18
C SER A 828 29.05 4.48 5.99
N VAL A 829 29.25 5.71 5.50
CA VAL A 829 29.74 6.83 6.30
C VAL A 829 28.89 8.06 5.94
N ASP A 830 28.35 8.71 6.95
CA ASP A 830 27.46 9.86 6.85
C ASP A 830 28.05 10.99 7.70
N VAL A 831 28.23 12.20 7.14
CA VAL A 831 28.85 13.35 7.81
C VAL A 831 27.96 14.57 7.64
N THR A 832 27.72 15.31 8.72
CA THR A 832 26.97 16.58 8.69
C THR A 832 27.76 17.67 9.39
N VAL A 833 27.88 18.82 8.73
CA VAL A 833 28.48 20.05 9.25
C VAL A 833 27.42 21.14 9.21
N LYS A 834 27.07 21.70 10.37
CA LYS A 834 26.01 22.71 10.50
C LYS A 834 26.53 23.96 11.18
N LYS A 835 26.21 25.14 10.64
CA LYS A 835 26.55 26.44 11.23
C LYS A 835 25.32 27.04 11.91
N VAL A 836 25.37 27.23 13.23
CA VAL A 836 24.31 27.82 14.06
C VAL A 836 24.95 28.85 14.98
N ASP A 837 24.37 30.05 15.08
CA ASP A 837 24.85 31.14 15.96
C ASP A 837 26.36 31.43 15.82
N ASP A 838 26.84 31.46 14.57
CA ASP A 838 28.25 31.54 14.13
C ASP A 838 29.18 30.39 14.58
N LEU A 839 28.71 29.42 15.37
CA LEU A 839 29.42 28.20 15.75
C LEU A 839 29.21 27.09 14.71
N TRP A 840 30.26 26.27 14.51
CA TRP A 840 30.20 25.08 13.67
C TRP A 840 30.04 23.83 14.55
N LYS A 841 28.97 23.08 14.30
CA LYS A 841 28.76 21.74 14.85
C LYS A 841 29.08 20.69 13.79
N VAL A 842 29.70 19.60 14.20
CA VAL A 842 30.04 18.47 13.33
C VAL A 842 29.51 17.19 13.96
N SER A 843 28.78 16.41 13.15
CA SER A 843 28.44 15.03 13.46
C SER A 843 28.84 14.11 12.32
N ALA A 844 29.15 12.86 12.66
CA ALA A 844 29.46 11.80 11.71
C ALA A 844 28.95 10.47 12.26
N ALA A 845 28.37 9.65 11.41
CA ALA A 845 28.01 8.26 11.69
C ALA A 845 28.67 7.35 10.65
N GLY A 846 28.94 6.10 11.03
CA GLY A 846 29.48 5.11 10.12
C GLY A 846 29.07 3.71 10.52
N THR A 847 28.80 2.88 9.53
CA THR A 847 28.50 1.46 9.70
C THR A 847 29.45 0.63 8.82
N ALA A 848 29.83 -0.54 9.31
CA ALA A 848 30.54 -1.53 8.52
C ALA A 848 30.12 -2.93 8.96
N GLN A 849 30.06 -3.87 8.03
CA GLN A 849 29.85 -5.29 8.34
C GLN A 849 31.11 -6.06 7.99
N PRO A 850 32.01 -6.37 8.94
CA PRO A 850 33.23 -7.11 8.65
C PRO A 850 32.98 -8.44 7.91
N ALA A 851 33.88 -8.80 7.00
CA ALA A 851 33.82 -10.02 6.19
C ALA A 851 34.47 -11.22 6.90
N ILE A 852 34.20 -11.39 8.19
CA ILE A 852 34.88 -12.39 9.04
C ILE A 852 34.24 -13.78 8.82
N PRO A 853 34.99 -14.81 8.35
CA PRO A 853 34.40 -16.11 8.01
C PRO A 853 33.77 -16.82 9.21
N GLY A 854 32.45 -17.04 9.15
CA GLY A 854 31.69 -17.73 10.20
C GLY A 854 31.32 -16.86 11.41
N ILE A 855 31.60 -15.56 11.38
CA ILE A 855 31.13 -14.57 12.36
C ILE A 855 30.27 -13.54 11.63
N ASN A 856 28.97 -13.57 11.87
CA ASN A 856 28.11 -12.45 11.50
C ASN A 856 28.45 -11.28 12.43
N SER A 857 28.87 -10.14 11.89
CA SER A 857 29.37 -9.00 12.68
C SER A 857 29.02 -7.65 12.08
N GLU A 858 28.83 -6.67 12.94
CA GLU A 858 28.61 -5.26 12.63
C GLU A 858 29.56 -4.38 13.46
N LEU A 859 29.97 -3.25 12.89
CA LEU A 859 30.69 -2.18 13.55
C LEU A 859 29.91 -0.88 13.29
N ARG A 860 29.56 -0.17 14.35
CA ARG A 860 28.96 1.17 14.32
C ARG A 860 29.92 2.15 14.96
N VAL A 861 30.06 3.33 14.37
CA VAL A 861 30.85 4.44 14.93
C VAL A 861 30.01 5.70 14.83
N SER A 862 30.00 6.52 15.88
CA SER A 862 29.36 7.84 15.86
C SER A 862 30.23 8.90 16.53
N TYR A 863 30.11 10.12 16.02
CA TYR A 863 30.62 11.34 16.60
C TYR A 863 29.52 12.40 16.51
N ASP A 864 29.21 13.09 17.61
CA ASP A 864 28.20 14.15 17.64
C ASP A 864 28.64 15.24 18.62
N ASP A 865 29.11 16.37 18.08
CA ASP A 865 29.50 17.58 18.82
C ASP A 865 30.41 17.32 20.03
N GLY A 866 31.35 16.38 19.87
CA GLY A 866 32.31 15.97 20.90
C GLY A 866 31.93 14.73 21.71
N ALA A 867 30.73 14.16 21.56
CA ALA A 867 30.46 12.79 21.97
C ALA A 867 31.03 11.82 20.93
N PHE A 868 31.62 10.72 21.37
CA PHE A 868 32.11 9.63 20.53
C PHE A 868 31.55 8.30 21.04
N SER A 869 31.15 7.42 20.12
CA SER A 869 30.94 6.00 20.40
C SER A 869 31.45 5.13 19.26
N ALA A 870 31.95 3.93 19.60
CA ALA A 870 32.22 2.87 18.65
C ALA A 870 31.79 1.53 19.26
N GLU A 871 30.95 0.77 18.55
CA GLU A 871 30.35 -0.48 19.01
C GLU A 871 30.57 -1.58 17.96
N ALA A 872 31.08 -2.73 18.40
CA ALA A 872 31.27 -3.91 17.56
C ALA A 872 30.46 -5.09 18.10
N SER A 873 29.59 -5.66 17.26
CA SER A 873 28.82 -6.88 17.54
C SER A 873 29.36 -8.08 16.76
N GLY A 874 29.18 -9.28 17.30
CA GLY A 874 29.66 -10.52 16.69
C GLY A 874 28.90 -11.75 17.15
N GLU A 875 28.21 -12.42 16.22
CA GLU A 875 27.56 -13.71 16.41
C GLU A 875 28.36 -14.84 15.72
N TYR A 876 28.79 -15.84 16.51
CA TYR A 876 29.39 -17.08 15.99
C TYR A 876 28.43 -18.26 16.14
N GLY A 877 28.36 -19.15 15.15
CA GLY A 877 27.59 -20.39 15.24
C GLY A 877 28.14 -21.47 14.33
N ARG A 878 28.67 -22.56 14.92
CA ARG A 878 29.19 -23.69 14.15
C ARG A 878 29.06 -25.00 14.93
N GLY A 879 28.22 -25.90 14.43
CA GLY A 879 27.96 -27.19 15.08
C GLY A 879 27.37 -26.98 16.48
N MET A 880 28.04 -27.52 17.50
CA MET A 880 27.59 -27.47 18.89
C MET A 880 28.02 -26.20 19.65
N LEU A 881 28.85 -25.34 19.04
CA LEU A 881 29.31 -24.07 19.62
C LEU A 881 28.50 -22.90 19.05
N LYS A 882 27.89 -22.12 19.94
CA LYS A 882 27.24 -20.84 19.67
C LYS A 882 27.90 -19.76 20.53
N GLY A 883 28.01 -18.53 20.02
CA GLY A 883 28.46 -17.40 20.82
C GLY A 883 27.91 -16.06 20.33
N THR A 884 28.00 -15.07 21.21
CA THR A 884 27.66 -13.65 20.99
C THR A 884 28.68 -12.78 21.71
N ALA A 885 29.04 -11.63 21.15
CA ALA A 885 29.86 -10.62 21.81
C ALA A 885 29.47 -9.23 21.29
N ASN A 886 29.33 -8.27 22.20
CA ASN A 886 29.09 -6.86 21.93
C ASN A 886 30.10 -6.05 22.75
N VAL A 887 30.97 -5.27 22.12
CA VAL A 887 31.99 -4.46 22.80
C VAL A 887 31.88 -3.02 22.33
N GLY A 888 31.77 -2.09 23.27
CA GLY A 888 31.62 -0.66 23.01
C GLY A 888 32.75 0.17 23.63
N VAL A 889 32.99 1.34 23.06
CA VAL A 889 33.92 2.36 23.54
C VAL A 889 33.27 3.74 23.40
N THR A 890 33.20 4.54 24.47
CA THR A 890 32.59 5.89 24.44
C THR A 890 33.25 6.86 25.41
N ASN A 891 33.16 8.17 25.18
CA ASN A 891 33.49 9.20 26.19
C ASN A 891 32.26 9.70 26.98
N ARG A 892 31.08 9.09 26.78
CA ARG A 892 29.87 9.37 27.56
C ARG A 892 29.89 8.58 28.87
N SER A 893 29.17 9.07 29.87
CA SER A 893 28.84 8.29 31.07
C SER A 893 28.08 7.00 30.72
N LEU A 894 28.18 5.99 31.57
CA LEU A 894 27.38 4.76 31.46
C LEU A 894 26.34 4.72 32.59
N ASP A 895 25.20 4.08 32.33
CA ASP A 895 24.21 3.74 33.36
C ASP A 895 24.52 2.39 34.03
N ASP A 896 23.67 1.98 35.00
CA ASP A 896 23.79 0.70 35.71
C ASP A 896 23.64 -0.53 34.79
N ALA A 897 23.09 -0.36 33.58
CA ALA A 897 23.01 -1.39 32.53
C ALA A 897 24.19 -1.35 31.56
N GLY A 898 25.18 -0.49 31.80
CA GLY A 898 26.38 -0.32 30.98
C GLY A 898 26.11 0.35 29.63
N GLN A 899 25.03 1.11 29.48
CA GLN A 899 24.66 1.81 28.25
C GLN A 899 25.12 3.28 28.24
N PRO A 900 25.54 3.84 27.09
CA PRO A 900 25.94 5.26 26.99
C PRO A 900 24.78 6.23 27.29
N THR A 901 24.94 7.03 28.34
CA THR A 901 23.95 8.01 28.81
C THR A 901 24.60 9.37 29.13
N GLY A 902 23.79 10.41 29.29
CA GLY A 902 24.26 11.77 29.57
C GLY A 902 24.71 12.56 28.33
N ALA A 903 25.20 13.78 28.56
CA ALA A 903 25.62 14.73 27.52
C ALA A 903 27.02 14.42 26.94
N PRO A 904 27.41 15.01 25.80
CA PRO A 904 28.80 14.99 25.32
C PRO A 904 29.80 15.47 26.38
N ALA A 905 30.91 14.76 26.51
CA ALA A 905 32.03 15.13 27.40
C ALA A 905 33.35 15.07 26.61
N PRO A 906 33.70 16.12 25.84
CA PRO A 906 34.78 16.06 24.85
C PRO A 906 36.15 15.68 25.45
N ASP A 907 36.44 16.14 26.66
CA ASP A 907 37.71 15.91 27.38
C ASP A 907 37.69 14.66 28.29
N ALA A 908 36.60 13.87 28.30
CA ALA A 908 36.50 12.68 29.13
C ALA A 908 37.30 11.50 28.53
N PRO A 909 37.89 10.62 29.38
CA PRO A 909 38.56 9.41 28.91
C PRO A 909 37.56 8.44 28.26
N LEU A 910 38.03 7.65 27.30
CA LEU A 910 37.24 6.60 26.67
C LEU A 910 37.02 5.43 27.65
N ILE A 911 35.75 5.15 27.93
CA ILE A 911 35.27 4.02 28.74
C ILE A 911 34.98 2.85 27.79
N VAL A 912 35.45 1.65 28.14
CA VAL A 912 35.16 0.39 27.42
C VAL A 912 34.01 -0.34 28.15
N TYR A 913 33.03 -0.84 27.40
CA TYR A 913 31.84 -1.50 27.93
C TYR A 913 31.40 -2.69 27.06
N GLY A 914 30.40 -3.42 27.55
CA GLY A 914 29.78 -4.55 26.85
C GLY A 914 30.13 -5.91 27.48
N GLY A 915 30.06 -6.96 26.67
CA GLY A 915 30.22 -8.33 27.14
C GLY A 915 29.93 -9.37 26.06
N GLY A 916 29.93 -10.64 26.42
CA GLY A 916 29.63 -11.73 25.51
C GLY A 916 29.33 -13.04 26.23
N SER A 917 28.82 -14.01 25.47
CA SER A 917 28.52 -15.36 25.95
C SER A 917 28.88 -16.41 24.91
N ALA A 918 29.24 -17.60 25.38
CA ALA A 918 29.49 -18.77 24.54
C ALA A 918 28.87 -20.02 25.17
N SER A 919 28.08 -20.76 24.39
CA SER A 919 27.45 -22.02 24.80
C SER A 919 27.95 -23.18 23.95
N ILE A 920 28.23 -24.30 24.61
CA ILE A 920 28.63 -25.57 24.01
C ILE A 920 27.64 -26.65 24.46
N THR A 921 26.94 -27.26 23.51
CA THR A 921 26.18 -28.49 23.76
C THR A 921 27.15 -29.67 23.73
N PHE A 922 27.43 -30.30 24.88
CA PHE A 922 28.32 -31.46 24.98
C PHE A 922 27.60 -32.77 24.62
N ALA A 923 26.30 -32.85 24.93
CA ALA A 923 25.41 -33.95 24.59
C ALA A 923 23.97 -33.44 24.47
N PRO A 924 23.01 -34.20 23.89
CA PRO A 924 21.60 -33.79 23.83
C PRO A 924 20.96 -33.50 25.20
N TRP A 925 21.58 -33.98 26.29
CA TRP A 925 21.18 -33.77 27.68
C TRP A 925 22.18 -32.89 28.47
N LEU A 926 23.21 -32.32 27.85
CA LEU A 926 24.23 -31.53 28.56
C LEU A 926 24.69 -30.32 27.77
N GLN A 927 24.47 -29.13 28.31
CA GLN A 927 24.97 -27.86 27.77
C GLN A 927 25.79 -27.13 28.84
N GLY A 928 26.92 -26.54 28.42
CA GLY A 928 27.59 -25.50 29.18
C GLY A 928 27.42 -24.13 28.51
N THR A 929 27.37 -23.07 29.31
CA THR A 929 27.41 -21.67 28.89
C THR A 929 28.43 -20.94 29.75
N ALA A 930 29.21 -20.03 29.16
CA ALA A 930 30.07 -19.09 29.87
C ALA A 930 29.76 -17.66 29.41
N GLY A 931 29.80 -16.70 30.33
CA GLY A 931 29.55 -15.28 30.10
C GLY A 931 30.68 -14.39 30.62
N MET A 932 30.83 -13.22 30.02
CA MET A 932 31.77 -12.18 30.46
C MET A 932 31.15 -10.80 30.24
N GLN A 933 31.32 -9.89 31.20
CA GLN A 933 30.84 -8.51 31.11
C GLN A 933 31.89 -7.52 31.64
N PHE A 934 32.06 -6.41 30.93
CA PHE A 934 32.84 -5.24 31.38
C PHE A 934 31.91 -4.26 32.09
N ARG A 935 32.25 -3.90 33.34
CA ARG A 935 31.50 -2.95 34.17
C ARG A 935 31.99 -1.50 33.94
N PRO A 936 31.15 -0.48 34.23
CA PRO A 936 31.55 0.94 34.17
C PRO A 936 32.74 1.34 35.06
N ASP A 937 33.06 0.55 36.08
CA ASP A 937 34.24 0.74 36.95
C ASP A 937 35.53 0.09 36.39
N GLY A 938 35.47 -0.45 35.16
CA GLY A 938 36.58 -1.09 34.46
C GLY A 938 36.75 -2.58 34.79
N LYS A 939 35.98 -3.13 35.74
CA LYS A 939 36.10 -4.52 36.19
C LYS A 939 35.50 -5.50 35.19
N VAL A 940 36.02 -6.72 35.19
CA VAL A 940 35.45 -7.87 34.48
C VAL A 940 34.67 -8.74 35.45
N VAL A 941 33.42 -9.07 35.10
CA VAL A 941 32.64 -10.14 35.72
C VAL A 941 32.59 -11.32 34.76
N VAL A 942 32.81 -12.52 35.28
CA VAL A 942 32.64 -13.79 34.56
C VAL A 942 31.52 -14.59 35.21
N SER A 943 30.74 -15.28 34.40
CA SER A 943 29.71 -16.23 34.86
C SER A 943 29.73 -17.51 34.01
N GLY A 944 29.04 -18.55 34.47
CA GLY A 944 28.85 -19.75 33.67
C GLY A 944 27.89 -20.75 34.31
N GLU A 945 27.33 -21.65 33.51
CA GLU A 945 26.39 -22.68 33.92
C GLU A 945 26.66 -23.96 33.12
N ILE A 946 26.54 -25.13 33.75
CA ILE A 946 26.52 -26.44 33.10
C ILE A 946 25.30 -27.20 33.61
N GLY A 947 24.41 -27.60 32.70
CA GLY A 947 23.14 -28.23 33.07
C GLY A 947 22.41 -28.95 31.94
N LEU A 948 21.21 -29.43 32.25
CA LEU A 948 20.31 -30.08 31.29
C LEU A 948 19.62 -29.02 30.40
N PRO A 949 19.61 -29.18 29.05
CA PRO A 949 18.77 -28.38 28.17
C PRO A 949 17.31 -28.88 28.12
N SER A 950 17.01 -30.03 28.73
CA SER A 950 15.68 -30.65 28.83
C SER A 950 15.70 -31.80 29.84
N ALA A 951 14.57 -32.09 30.48
CA ALA A 951 14.45 -33.14 31.49
C ALA A 951 14.94 -34.53 31.03
N LEU A 952 15.60 -35.24 31.95
CA LEU A 952 16.19 -36.56 31.74
C LEU A 952 15.35 -37.65 32.42
N THR A 953 14.66 -38.47 31.63
CA THR A 953 13.94 -39.66 32.14
C THR A 953 14.92 -40.70 32.69
N ILE A 954 14.92 -40.90 34.00
CA ILE A 954 15.71 -41.93 34.70
C ILE A 954 15.10 -43.32 34.48
N PHE A 955 13.77 -43.44 34.52
CA PHE A 955 13.07 -44.70 34.26
C PHE A 955 11.65 -44.49 33.69
N PRO A 956 11.17 -45.39 32.81
CA PRO A 956 9.80 -45.33 32.28
C PRO A 956 8.76 -45.71 33.33
N ARG A 957 7.53 -45.22 33.13
CA ARG A 957 6.35 -45.53 33.94
C ARG A 957 6.08 -47.03 33.99
N LYS A 958 5.63 -47.52 35.15
CA LYS A 958 5.17 -48.90 35.38
C LYS A 958 3.73 -48.85 35.85
N GLU A 959 2.87 -49.68 35.26
CA GLU A 959 1.44 -49.68 35.55
C GLU A 959 0.90 -51.09 35.82
N LEU A 960 -0.25 -51.13 36.49
CA LEU A 960 -1.03 -52.31 36.82
C LEU A 960 -2.52 -51.96 36.66
N ASP A 961 -3.14 -52.35 35.55
CA ASP A 961 -4.60 -52.50 35.45
C ASP A 961 -4.96 -53.96 35.76
N LYS A 962 -5.86 -54.16 36.72
CA LYS A 962 -6.39 -55.47 37.10
C LYS A 962 -7.89 -55.39 37.33
N SER A 963 -8.67 -56.01 36.44
CA SER A 963 -10.07 -56.31 36.71
C SER A 963 -10.21 -57.18 37.97
N LEU A 964 -10.96 -56.68 38.95
CA LEU A 964 -11.31 -57.37 40.20
C LEU A 964 -12.65 -58.10 40.08
N PHE A 965 -13.59 -57.49 39.35
CA PHE A 965 -14.92 -58.02 39.11
C PHE A 965 -15.41 -57.55 37.74
N SER A 966 -16.10 -58.44 37.02
CA SER A 966 -16.83 -58.10 35.79
C SER A 966 -18.09 -58.95 35.74
N LEU A 967 -19.23 -58.32 35.51
CA LEU A 967 -20.53 -58.96 35.37
C LEU A 967 -21.23 -58.35 34.16
N ALA A 968 -21.45 -59.15 33.12
CA ALA A 968 -22.22 -58.78 31.94
C ALA A 968 -23.38 -59.76 31.74
N THR A 969 -24.58 -59.24 31.53
CA THR A 969 -25.77 -60.02 31.18
C THR A 969 -26.22 -59.60 29.77
N GLN A 970 -26.29 -60.58 28.87
CA GLN A 970 -26.86 -60.38 27.54
C GLN A 970 -28.33 -60.80 27.52
N ILE A 971 -29.19 -59.88 27.09
CA ILE A 971 -30.63 -60.05 26.98
C ILE A 971 -30.98 -60.09 25.49
N PRO A 972 -31.43 -61.23 24.93
CA PRO A 972 -31.79 -61.31 23.52
C PRO A 972 -33.05 -60.47 23.23
N ILE A 973 -32.94 -59.53 22.28
CA ILE A 973 -34.06 -58.69 21.86
C ILE A 973 -34.84 -59.40 20.75
N VAL A 974 -34.10 -59.86 19.72
CA VAL A 974 -34.59 -60.63 18.57
C VAL A 974 -33.48 -61.59 18.12
N PRO A 975 -33.77 -62.66 17.34
CA PRO A 975 -32.72 -63.56 16.85
C PRO A 975 -31.63 -62.80 16.09
N GLY A 976 -30.40 -62.87 16.60
CA GLY A 976 -29.23 -62.15 16.07
C GLY A 976 -28.85 -60.85 16.80
N ILE A 977 -29.71 -60.28 17.66
CA ILE A 977 -29.45 -59.02 18.37
C ILE A 977 -29.65 -59.18 19.89
N VAL A 978 -28.63 -58.80 20.65
CA VAL A 978 -28.63 -58.77 22.13
C VAL A 978 -28.48 -57.34 22.64
N ALA A 979 -29.18 -57.00 23.72
CA ALA A 979 -28.77 -55.92 24.61
C ALA A 979 -27.74 -56.49 25.59
N GLU A 980 -26.71 -55.73 25.93
CA GLU A 980 -25.81 -56.01 27.05
C GLU A 980 -26.05 -54.97 28.15
N VAL A 981 -26.20 -55.43 29.39
CA VAL A 981 -26.09 -54.58 30.58
C VAL A 981 -25.13 -55.26 31.54
N GLY A 982 -24.17 -54.49 32.06
CA GLY A 982 -23.16 -55.01 32.96
C GLY A 982 -22.39 -53.93 33.70
N GLY A 983 -21.35 -54.35 34.39
CA GLY A 983 -20.39 -53.46 35.02
C GLY A 983 -19.09 -54.16 35.37
N ASN A 984 -18.02 -53.38 35.48
CA ASN A 984 -16.71 -53.83 35.90
C ASN A 984 -16.17 -53.01 37.07
N LEU A 985 -15.28 -53.61 37.85
CA LEU A 985 -14.49 -52.95 38.87
C LEU A 985 -13.01 -53.27 38.61
N LYS A 986 -12.24 -52.27 38.22
CA LYS A 986 -10.79 -52.35 38.02
C LYS A 986 -10.04 -51.76 39.20
N ALA A 987 -8.92 -52.36 39.58
CA ALA A 987 -7.85 -51.70 40.32
C ALA A 987 -6.78 -51.24 39.33
N ILE A 988 -6.48 -49.94 39.34
CA ILE A 988 -5.46 -49.31 38.51
C ILE A 988 -4.38 -48.75 39.46
N ALA A 989 -3.10 -48.93 39.15
CA ALA A 989 -2.02 -48.26 39.85
C ALA A 989 -0.80 -48.02 38.94
N GLY A 990 -0.15 -46.86 39.09
CA GLY A 990 0.99 -46.43 38.30
C GLY A 990 2.10 -45.80 39.14
N ILE A 991 3.35 -45.87 38.64
CA ILE A 991 4.49 -45.11 39.18
C ILE A 991 5.48 -44.74 38.07
N GLY A 992 5.95 -43.50 38.08
CA GLY A 992 6.81 -42.89 37.07
C GLY A 992 6.04 -42.25 35.91
N PRO A 993 6.74 -41.78 34.86
CA PRO A 993 8.19 -41.93 34.67
C PRO A 993 8.98 -41.08 35.67
N GLY A 994 10.11 -41.59 36.16
CA GLY A 994 11.01 -40.79 37.01
C GLY A 994 11.83 -39.84 36.14
N GLN A 995 11.80 -38.54 36.43
CA GLN A 995 12.45 -37.49 35.63
C GLN A 995 13.35 -36.61 36.49
N LEU A 996 14.57 -36.36 36.02
CA LEU A 996 15.45 -35.31 36.54
C LEU A 996 15.29 -34.08 35.64
N ASP A 997 14.56 -33.06 36.09
CA ASP A 997 14.12 -31.94 35.23
C ASP A 997 14.89 -30.63 35.44
N GLN A 998 15.40 -30.38 36.65
CA GLN A 998 16.19 -29.19 36.99
C GLN A 998 17.60 -29.57 37.51
N LEU A 999 18.46 -30.18 36.68
CA LEU A 999 19.89 -30.36 37.04
C LEU A 999 20.77 -29.28 36.37
N ARG A 1000 21.44 -28.47 37.18
CA ARG A 1000 22.47 -27.48 36.76
C ARG A 1000 23.46 -27.17 37.87
N ILE A 1001 24.63 -26.68 37.51
CA ILE A 1001 25.62 -26.07 38.41
C ILE A 1001 26.31 -24.91 37.71
N GLY A 1002 26.52 -23.79 38.39
CA GLY A 1002 27.04 -22.57 37.78
C GLY A 1002 27.83 -21.67 38.72
N VAL A 1003 28.55 -20.74 38.12
CA VAL A 1003 29.20 -19.59 38.76
C VAL A 1003 28.34 -18.37 38.43
N ASP A 1004 27.57 -17.88 39.39
CA ASP A 1004 26.70 -16.71 39.20
C ASP A 1004 27.54 -15.46 38.93
N HIS A 1005 28.60 -15.30 39.72
CA HIS A 1005 29.43 -14.10 39.78
C HIS A 1005 30.86 -14.48 40.15
N TYR A 1006 31.82 -14.11 39.30
CA TYR A 1006 33.27 -14.17 39.58
C TYR A 1006 33.93 -12.86 39.13
N GLU A 1007 34.50 -12.12 40.07
CA GLU A 1007 35.40 -10.98 39.81
C GLU A 1007 36.86 -11.47 39.94
N PRO A 1008 37.66 -11.54 38.85
CA PRO A 1008 39.06 -12.00 38.92
C PRO A 1008 39.98 -11.12 39.78
N GLU A 1009 39.54 -9.91 40.12
CA GLU A 1009 40.25 -8.97 41.00
C GLU A 1009 39.84 -9.10 42.48
N ASP A 1010 38.74 -9.80 42.76
CA ASP A 1010 38.16 -9.93 44.09
C ASP A 1010 37.46 -11.29 44.21
N GLU A 1011 38.28 -12.35 44.25
CA GLU A 1011 37.81 -13.74 44.32
C GLU A 1011 36.92 -14.01 45.55
N SER A 1012 36.95 -13.15 46.58
CA SER A 1012 36.14 -13.28 47.80
C SER A 1012 34.63 -13.22 47.53
N LYS A 1013 34.23 -12.57 46.42
CA LYS A 1013 32.84 -12.43 45.97
C LYS A 1013 32.33 -13.60 45.13
N THR A 1014 33.13 -14.64 44.90
CA THR A 1014 32.72 -15.76 44.06
C THR A 1014 31.46 -16.41 44.61
N ARG A 1015 30.41 -16.57 43.79
CA ARG A 1015 29.24 -17.38 44.15
C ARG A 1015 29.07 -18.53 43.16
N ILE A 1016 28.96 -19.73 43.69
CA ILE A 1016 28.66 -20.96 42.94
C ILE A 1016 27.29 -21.46 43.40
N THR A 1017 26.38 -21.67 42.46
CA THR A 1017 25.06 -22.25 42.73
C THR A 1017 24.88 -23.58 42.00
N GLY A 1018 23.94 -24.40 42.46
CA GLY A 1018 23.50 -25.58 41.73
C GLY A 1018 22.13 -26.04 42.17
N ASP A 1019 21.40 -26.66 41.25
CA ASP A 1019 20.09 -27.24 41.48
C ASP A 1019 20.07 -28.68 40.94
N ALA A 1020 19.32 -29.55 41.61
CA ALA A 1020 18.92 -30.87 41.14
C ALA A 1020 17.49 -31.17 41.60
N HIS A 1021 16.55 -31.41 40.69
CA HIS A 1021 15.19 -31.83 41.03
C HIS A 1021 14.80 -33.14 40.32
N LEU A 1022 14.36 -34.12 41.10
CA LEU A 1022 13.86 -35.42 40.67
C LEU A 1022 12.37 -35.55 41.01
N ASN A 1023 11.52 -35.72 40.00
CA ASN A 1023 10.10 -36.00 40.13
C ASN A 1023 9.79 -37.47 39.80
N ILE A 1024 9.03 -38.15 40.66
CA ILE A 1024 8.46 -39.49 40.41
C ILE A 1024 6.95 -39.46 40.76
N PRO A 1025 6.06 -39.20 39.79
CA PRO A 1025 4.61 -39.25 40.02
C PRO A 1025 4.14 -40.70 40.26
N ALA A 1026 3.05 -40.86 41.01
CA ALA A 1026 2.41 -42.14 41.31
C ALA A 1026 0.89 -41.99 41.44
N ASP A 1027 0.16 -43.09 41.26
CA ASP A 1027 -1.30 -43.11 41.34
C ASP A 1027 -1.81 -44.52 41.65
N ALA A 1028 -2.96 -44.60 42.34
CA ALA A 1028 -3.68 -45.85 42.59
C ALA A 1028 -5.17 -45.59 42.81
N GLY A 1029 -6.06 -46.40 42.23
CA GLY A 1029 -7.50 -46.24 42.43
C GLY A 1029 -8.34 -47.42 41.99
N LEU A 1030 -9.61 -47.37 42.41
CA LEU A 1030 -10.65 -48.30 42.01
C LEU A 1030 -11.58 -47.60 41.02
N ARG A 1031 -11.63 -48.07 39.76
CA ARG A 1031 -12.61 -47.63 38.77
C ARG A 1031 -13.76 -48.61 38.72
N LEU A 1032 -14.91 -48.20 39.24
CA LEU A 1032 -16.19 -48.84 39.01
C LEU A 1032 -16.77 -48.30 37.70
N ALA A 1033 -17.35 -49.17 36.88
CA ALA A 1033 -18.00 -48.75 35.64
C ALA A 1033 -19.27 -49.54 35.37
N ALA A 1034 -20.30 -48.86 34.89
CA ALA A 1034 -21.56 -49.47 34.44
C ALA A 1034 -21.64 -49.35 32.91
N ARG A 1035 -21.74 -50.49 32.20
CA ARG A 1035 -21.76 -50.53 30.74
C ARG A 1035 -23.09 -51.04 30.19
N ALA A 1036 -23.61 -50.36 29.17
CA ALA A 1036 -24.84 -50.70 28.48
C ALA A 1036 -24.64 -50.59 26.96
N GLY A 1037 -24.98 -51.63 26.22
CA GLY A 1037 -24.70 -51.72 24.80
C GLY A 1037 -25.68 -52.60 24.03
N VAL A 1038 -25.50 -52.64 22.71
CA VAL A 1038 -26.21 -53.51 21.80
C VAL A 1038 -25.19 -54.27 20.96
N GLY A 1039 -25.44 -55.55 20.72
CA GLY A 1039 -24.52 -56.41 19.99
C GLY A 1039 -25.20 -57.37 19.03
N LEU A 1040 -24.39 -57.86 18.09
CA LEU A 1040 -24.77 -58.91 17.16
C LEU A 1040 -24.24 -60.24 17.68
N GLY A 1041 -25.10 -61.25 17.74
CA GLY A 1041 -24.80 -62.54 18.36
C GLY A 1041 -25.21 -63.74 17.50
N ILE A 1042 -24.28 -64.68 17.34
CA ILE A 1042 -24.54 -66.03 16.84
C ILE A 1042 -24.27 -67.05 17.95
N THR A 1043 -24.74 -68.29 17.80
CA THR A 1043 -24.58 -69.33 18.82
C THR A 1043 -23.10 -69.58 19.15
N GLY A 1044 -22.65 -69.06 20.29
CA GLY A 1044 -21.26 -69.19 20.77
C GLY A 1044 -20.33 -68.00 20.48
N ALA A 1045 -20.78 -66.93 19.82
CA ALA A 1045 -19.97 -65.71 19.64
C ALA A 1045 -20.83 -64.44 19.53
N SER A 1046 -20.40 -63.35 20.15
CA SER A 1046 -21.08 -62.04 20.04
C SER A 1046 -20.08 -60.88 19.99
N ALA A 1047 -20.46 -59.81 19.32
CA ALA A 1047 -19.76 -58.52 19.35
C ALA A 1047 -20.74 -57.44 19.83
N THR A 1048 -20.43 -56.80 20.96
CA THR A 1048 -21.22 -55.75 21.60
C THR A 1048 -20.51 -54.41 21.52
N GLY A 1049 -21.27 -53.35 21.24
CA GLY A 1049 -20.80 -51.97 21.30
C GLY A 1049 -21.76 -51.15 22.15
N GLY A 1050 -21.24 -50.23 22.96
CA GLY A 1050 -22.08 -49.50 23.90
C GLY A 1050 -21.39 -48.32 24.57
N LEU A 1051 -22.09 -47.78 25.56
CA LEU A 1051 -21.58 -46.73 26.45
C LEU A 1051 -21.22 -47.35 27.79
N GLU A 1052 -20.19 -46.80 28.41
CA GLU A 1052 -19.75 -47.10 29.76
C GLU A 1052 -19.68 -45.79 30.56
N LEU A 1053 -20.33 -45.77 31.72
CA LEU A 1053 -20.24 -44.68 32.69
C LEU A 1053 -19.28 -45.12 33.80
N GLY A 1054 -18.11 -44.50 33.84
CA GLY A 1054 -17.05 -44.78 34.80
C GLY A 1054 -17.02 -43.80 35.97
N GLY A 1055 -16.65 -44.31 37.13
CA GLY A 1055 -16.30 -43.55 38.32
C GLY A 1055 -15.05 -44.17 38.96
N MET A 1056 -13.92 -43.47 38.86
CA MET A 1056 -12.67 -43.82 39.52
C MET A 1056 -12.54 -43.03 40.82
N ALA A 1057 -12.53 -43.75 41.94
CA ALA A 1057 -12.09 -43.23 43.22
C ALA A 1057 -10.64 -43.67 43.44
N GLY A 1058 -9.72 -42.72 43.46
CA GLY A 1058 -8.29 -42.99 43.59
C GLY A 1058 -7.55 -41.98 44.45
N ILE A 1059 -6.24 -42.17 44.48
CA ILE A 1059 -5.25 -41.32 45.10
C ILE A 1059 -4.16 -41.11 44.04
N ALA A 1060 -3.71 -39.88 43.86
CA ALA A 1060 -2.57 -39.54 43.01
C ALA A 1060 -1.56 -38.72 43.81
N GLY A 1061 -0.28 -38.82 43.47
CA GLY A 1061 0.79 -38.26 44.28
C GLY A 1061 2.12 -38.19 43.55
N ALA A 1062 3.16 -37.79 44.26
CA ALA A 1062 4.53 -37.85 43.79
C ALA A 1062 5.51 -38.11 44.94
N ALA A 1063 6.65 -38.68 44.56
CA ALA A 1063 7.89 -38.62 45.33
C ALA A 1063 8.84 -37.66 44.61
N GLU A 1064 9.01 -36.48 45.18
CA GLU A 1064 9.88 -35.42 44.69
C GLU A 1064 11.14 -35.33 45.57
N ALA A 1065 12.27 -34.98 44.98
CA ALA A 1065 13.52 -34.74 45.69
C ALA A 1065 14.26 -33.56 45.03
N GLY A 1066 14.23 -32.41 45.69
CA GLY A 1066 14.99 -31.22 45.33
C GLY A 1066 16.29 -31.10 46.13
N VAL A 1067 17.33 -30.54 45.50
CA VAL A 1067 18.57 -30.11 46.14
C VAL A 1067 18.99 -28.79 45.53
N HIS A 1068 19.10 -27.74 46.36
CA HIS A 1068 19.80 -26.50 46.05
C HIS A 1068 21.17 -26.49 46.73
N ILE A 1069 22.16 -25.89 46.08
CA ILE A 1069 23.51 -25.69 46.60
C ILE A 1069 23.88 -24.22 46.39
N ASP A 1070 24.44 -23.59 47.41
CA ASP A 1070 24.99 -22.23 47.35
C ASP A 1070 26.36 -22.23 48.05
N TRP A 1071 27.38 -21.65 47.42
CA TRP A 1071 28.73 -21.58 47.99
C TRP A 1071 29.35 -20.22 47.72
N THR A 1072 29.98 -19.66 48.76
CA THR A 1072 30.89 -18.51 48.64
C THR A 1072 32.13 -18.72 49.51
N PRO A 1073 33.27 -18.05 49.21
CA PRO A 1073 34.45 -18.07 50.07
C PRO A 1073 34.22 -17.56 51.50
N ALA A 1074 33.16 -16.78 51.74
CA ALA A 1074 32.83 -16.21 53.04
C ALA A 1074 31.84 -17.06 53.86
N SER A 1075 30.93 -17.78 53.20
CA SER A 1075 29.92 -18.63 53.83
C SER A 1075 30.30 -20.11 53.92
N GLY A 1076 31.28 -20.55 53.11
CA GLY A 1076 31.46 -21.95 52.80
C GLY A 1076 30.28 -22.53 52.02
N LEU A 1077 30.16 -23.86 52.04
CA LEU A 1077 29.12 -24.64 51.37
C LEU A 1077 27.80 -24.65 52.15
N ALA A 1078 26.71 -24.20 51.52
CA ALA A 1078 25.34 -24.46 51.92
C ALA A 1078 24.71 -25.49 50.98
N ILE A 1079 23.93 -26.42 51.54
CA ILE A 1079 23.07 -27.32 50.79
C ILE A 1079 21.68 -27.27 51.44
N ASP A 1080 20.64 -27.11 50.63
CA ASP A 1080 19.25 -27.15 51.02
C ASP A 1080 18.54 -28.21 50.17
N ALA A 1081 18.34 -29.40 50.75
CA ALA A 1081 17.61 -30.47 50.11
C ALA A 1081 16.21 -30.64 50.71
N GLU A 1082 15.22 -31.00 49.90
CA GLU A 1082 13.88 -31.37 50.37
C GLU A 1082 13.44 -32.65 49.63
N GLY A 1083 13.17 -33.71 50.40
CA GLY A 1083 12.35 -34.82 49.91
C GLY A 1083 10.89 -34.54 50.21
N TYR A 1084 9.99 -34.70 49.23
CA TYR A 1084 8.55 -34.47 49.41
C TYR A 1084 7.77 -35.69 48.91
N LEU A 1085 7.03 -36.33 49.82
CA LEU A 1085 6.12 -37.43 49.52
C LEU A 1085 4.69 -36.93 49.72
N HIS A 1086 3.93 -36.74 48.64
CA HIS A 1086 2.54 -36.29 48.75
C HIS A 1086 1.58 -37.19 48.00
N ALA A 1087 0.34 -37.21 48.46
CA ALA A 1087 -0.81 -37.72 47.72
C ALA A 1087 -1.91 -36.65 47.62
N GLU A 1088 -3.03 -37.00 47.00
CA GLU A 1088 -4.33 -36.36 47.12
C GLU A 1088 -5.39 -37.34 46.60
N PRO A 1089 -6.53 -37.53 47.30
CA PRO A 1089 -7.68 -38.22 46.74
C PRO A 1089 -8.13 -37.54 45.44
N LYS A 1090 -8.43 -38.34 44.42
CA LYS A 1090 -8.96 -37.87 43.14
C LYS A 1090 -10.16 -38.69 42.73
N PHE A 1091 -11.20 -38.01 42.26
CA PHE A 1091 -12.41 -38.63 41.74
C PHE A 1091 -12.58 -38.26 40.27
N LYS A 1092 -12.38 -39.23 39.38
CA LYS A 1092 -12.62 -39.04 37.93
C LYS A 1092 -13.91 -39.73 37.54
N PHE A 1093 -14.88 -38.97 37.05
CA PHE A 1093 -16.06 -39.51 36.38
C PHE A 1093 -15.85 -39.44 34.88
N ASP A 1094 -16.08 -40.53 34.17
CA ASP A 1094 -15.89 -40.61 32.72
C ASP A 1094 -17.14 -41.16 32.00
N VAL A 1095 -17.36 -40.64 30.79
CA VAL A 1095 -18.31 -41.18 29.82
C VAL A 1095 -17.48 -41.72 28.67
N SER A 1096 -17.50 -43.03 28.49
CA SER A 1096 -16.70 -43.75 27.51
C SER A 1096 -17.57 -44.58 26.58
N GLY A 1097 -17.10 -44.84 25.36
CA GLY A 1097 -17.63 -45.88 24.48
C GLY A 1097 -16.81 -47.15 24.61
N TYR A 1098 -17.43 -48.34 24.53
CA TYR A 1098 -16.72 -49.61 24.53
C TYR A 1098 -17.10 -50.48 23.33
N VAL A 1099 -16.17 -51.32 22.87
CA VAL A 1099 -16.41 -52.39 21.91
C VAL A 1099 -15.79 -53.67 22.46
N ALA A 1100 -16.59 -54.73 22.61
CA ALA A 1100 -16.16 -56.02 23.12
C ALA A 1100 -16.59 -57.16 22.19
N VAL A 1101 -15.74 -58.18 22.05
CA VAL A 1101 -16.02 -59.41 21.30
C VAL A 1101 -15.83 -60.60 22.22
N THR A 1102 -16.87 -61.40 22.41
CA THR A 1102 -16.87 -62.58 23.25
C THR A 1102 -17.10 -63.85 22.43
N VAL A 1103 -16.35 -64.92 22.75
CA VAL A 1103 -16.46 -66.24 22.11
C VAL A 1103 -16.50 -67.30 23.21
N ALA A 1104 -17.47 -68.21 23.15
CA ALA A 1104 -17.75 -69.25 24.15
C ALA A 1104 -17.86 -68.72 25.61
N GLY A 1105 -18.22 -67.45 25.80
CA GLY A 1105 -18.32 -66.78 27.11
C GLY A 1105 -17.05 -66.04 27.57
N PHE A 1106 -15.98 -66.05 26.78
CA PHE A 1106 -14.72 -65.35 27.09
C PHE A 1106 -14.53 -64.13 26.18
N GLU A 1107 -14.14 -62.99 26.73
CA GLU A 1107 -13.77 -61.80 25.95
C GLU A 1107 -12.41 -62.04 25.27
N VAL A 1108 -12.37 -61.88 23.94
CA VAL A 1108 -11.19 -62.13 23.07
C VAL A 1108 -10.68 -60.88 22.37
N TYR A 1109 -11.47 -59.81 22.36
CA TYR A 1109 -11.05 -58.46 21.99
C TYR A 1109 -11.92 -57.46 22.77
N GLY A 1110 -11.30 -56.40 23.27
CA GLY A 1110 -11.97 -55.34 24.01
C GLY A 1110 -11.18 -54.04 23.88
N ASP A 1111 -11.86 -52.94 23.59
CA ASP A 1111 -11.29 -51.59 23.48
C ASP A 1111 -12.26 -50.54 24.06
N THR A 1112 -11.75 -49.38 24.46
CA THR A 1112 -12.51 -48.34 25.19
C THR A 1112 -12.03 -46.94 24.84
N TYR A 1113 -12.98 -46.06 24.52
CA TYR A 1113 -12.73 -44.70 24.04
C TYR A 1113 -13.39 -43.68 24.97
N GLU A 1114 -12.60 -42.91 25.71
CA GLU A 1114 -13.11 -41.84 26.58
C GLU A 1114 -13.67 -40.69 25.72
N PHE A 1115 -14.92 -40.28 25.97
CA PHE A 1115 -15.60 -39.21 25.24
C PHE A 1115 -15.64 -37.90 26.03
N ALA A 1116 -15.81 -37.98 27.34
CA ALA A 1116 -15.78 -36.85 28.26
C ALA A 1116 -15.39 -37.32 29.66
N ALA A 1117 -14.73 -36.46 30.44
CA ALA A 1117 -14.46 -36.73 31.84
C ALA A 1117 -14.51 -35.46 32.71
N LEU A 1118 -14.85 -35.65 33.97
CA LEU A 1118 -14.82 -34.65 35.04
C LEU A 1118 -13.90 -35.19 36.15
N GLU A 1119 -12.76 -34.53 36.36
CA GLU A 1119 -11.88 -34.81 37.50
C GLU A 1119 -12.19 -33.80 38.62
N LEU A 1120 -12.70 -34.32 39.74
CA LEU A 1120 -12.85 -33.57 40.98
C LEU A 1120 -11.55 -33.74 41.78
N GLY A 1121 -10.75 -32.67 41.81
CA GLY A 1121 -9.73 -32.49 42.84
C GLY A 1121 -10.40 -32.40 44.20
N SER A 1122 -9.77 -32.98 45.22
CA SER A 1122 -10.34 -33.01 46.58
C SER A 1122 -9.83 -31.90 47.49
N ASP A 1123 -8.75 -31.22 47.09
CA ASP A 1123 -7.90 -30.36 47.92
C ASP A 1123 -7.37 -31.04 49.21
N LEU A 1124 -7.53 -32.36 49.34
CA LEU A 1124 -7.18 -33.13 50.54
C LEU A 1124 -5.70 -33.59 50.57
N ARG A 1125 -4.75 -32.71 50.22
CA ARG A 1125 -3.34 -33.07 49.96
C ARG A 1125 -2.62 -33.75 51.13
N LEU A 1126 -1.97 -34.88 50.82
CA LEU A 1126 -1.39 -35.90 51.70
C LEU A 1126 0.15 -35.73 51.87
N GLY A 1127 0.68 -34.54 52.12
CA GLY A 1127 2.13 -34.26 52.09
C GLY A 1127 2.96 -34.55 53.36
N VAL A 1128 4.18 -35.08 53.16
CA VAL A 1128 5.29 -35.09 54.14
C VAL A 1128 6.55 -34.55 53.47
N ARG A 1129 7.18 -33.54 54.07
CA ARG A 1129 8.46 -32.97 53.63
C ARG A 1129 9.57 -33.33 54.60
N PHE A 1130 10.72 -33.63 54.03
CA PHE A 1130 11.97 -33.97 54.71
C PHE A 1130 13.02 -32.93 54.30
N PRO A 1131 12.95 -31.70 54.86
CA PRO A 1131 13.98 -30.70 54.64
C PRO A 1131 15.30 -31.14 55.31
N ILE A 1132 16.41 -30.91 54.62
CA ILE A 1132 17.77 -31.22 55.07
C ILE A 1132 18.63 -30.00 54.76
N HIS A 1133 19.00 -29.26 55.80
CA HIS A 1133 19.83 -28.06 55.71
C HIS A 1133 21.25 -28.37 56.19
N TYR A 1134 22.23 -28.23 55.31
CA TYR A 1134 23.65 -28.27 55.66
C TYR A 1134 24.28 -26.89 55.48
N ARG A 1135 25.15 -26.49 56.41
CA ARG A 1135 25.97 -25.28 56.34
C ARG A 1135 27.39 -25.62 56.81
N ASP A 1136 28.39 -25.16 56.08
CA ASP A 1136 29.79 -25.47 56.35
C ASP A 1136 30.22 -25.04 57.77
N GLY A 1137 31.10 -25.83 58.38
CA GLY A 1137 31.49 -25.69 59.78
C GLY A 1137 30.42 -26.05 60.83
N GLN A 1138 29.15 -26.29 60.44
CA GLN A 1138 28.12 -26.85 61.34
C GLN A 1138 28.13 -28.39 61.28
N PRO A 1139 27.72 -29.09 62.36
CA PRO A 1139 27.49 -30.53 62.28
C PRO A 1139 26.35 -30.82 61.30
N PHE A 1140 26.51 -31.85 60.47
CA PHE A 1140 25.40 -32.40 59.69
C PHE A 1140 24.47 -33.17 60.64
N ASP A 1141 23.47 -32.47 61.16
CA ASP A 1141 22.42 -33.00 62.02
C ASP A 1141 21.11 -33.06 61.23
N VAL A 1142 20.40 -34.18 61.30
CA VAL A 1142 19.16 -34.41 60.57
C VAL A 1142 18.11 -34.81 61.60
N SER A 1143 17.39 -33.82 62.14
CA SER A 1143 16.35 -34.11 63.10
C SER A 1143 15.10 -34.66 62.43
N LEU A 1144 14.41 -35.56 63.14
CA LEU A 1144 13.05 -35.97 62.79
C LEU A 1144 12.01 -34.92 63.24
N ASP A 1145 12.41 -33.93 64.04
CA ASP A 1145 11.56 -32.80 64.45
C ASP A 1145 11.34 -31.78 63.32
N ASP A 1146 12.24 -31.74 62.32
CA ASP A 1146 12.16 -30.85 61.15
C ASP A 1146 11.22 -31.39 60.04
N VAL A 1147 10.66 -32.60 60.23
CA VAL A 1147 9.76 -33.24 59.26
C VAL A 1147 8.44 -32.47 59.15
N GLN A 1148 8.31 -31.69 58.09
CA GLN A 1148 7.14 -30.85 57.85
C GLN A 1148 6.01 -31.67 57.22
N PHE A 1149 5.09 -32.08 58.08
CA PHE A 1149 3.85 -32.72 57.69
C PHE A 1149 2.80 -31.68 57.20
N GLU A 1150 1.96 -32.03 56.22
CA GLU A 1150 0.87 -31.21 55.62
C GLU A 1150 -0.48 -31.96 55.74
N VAL A 1151 -1.58 -31.37 56.27
CA VAL A 1151 -2.98 -31.89 56.16
C VAL A 1151 -3.82 -30.80 55.49
N PRO A 1152 -4.87 -31.12 54.71
CA PRO A 1152 -6.01 -30.24 54.51
C PRO A 1152 -6.72 -29.86 55.82
N GLU A 1153 -7.54 -28.81 55.75
CA GLU A 1153 -8.63 -28.60 56.70
C GLU A 1153 -9.91 -29.27 56.20
N VAL A 1154 -10.20 -30.44 56.76
CA VAL A 1154 -11.45 -31.17 56.47
C VAL A 1154 -12.58 -30.51 57.28
N ASN A 1155 -13.16 -29.45 56.73
CA ASN A 1155 -14.46 -28.96 57.17
C ASN A 1155 -15.54 -29.87 56.56
N THR A 1156 -16.12 -30.76 57.37
CA THR A 1156 -17.11 -31.75 56.92
C THR A 1156 -18.37 -31.11 56.32
N ASP A 1157 -18.74 -29.93 56.83
CA ASP A 1157 -20.01 -29.29 56.49
C ASP A 1157 -19.86 -28.59 55.14
N ALA A 1158 -18.76 -27.82 54.97
CA ALA A 1158 -18.40 -27.22 53.69
C ALA A 1158 -18.14 -28.26 52.59
N LEU A 1159 -17.54 -29.42 52.93
CA LEU A 1159 -17.28 -30.50 51.97
C LEU A 1159 -18.58 -31.22 51.55
N LEU A 1160 -19.59 -31.28 52.42
CA LEU A 1160 -20.93 -31.76 52.06
C LEU A 1160 -21.72 -30.74 51.23
N ASP A 1161 -21.63 -29.45 51.56
CA ASP A 1161 -22.30 -28.37 50.81
C ASP A 1161 -21.72 -28.22 49.39
N ASP A 1162 -20.40 -28.22 49.23
CA ASP A 1162 -19.72 -28.10 47.92
C ASP A 1162 -19.90 -29.36 47.06
N LEU A 1163 -19.82 -30.55 47.65
CA LEU A 1163 -20.15 -31.80 46.95
C LEU A 1163 -21.64 -31.82 46.55
N GLY A 1164 -22.53 -31.26 47.39
CA GLY A 1164 -23.94 -31.08 47.07
C GLY A 1164 -24.15 -30.17 45.86
N ALA A 1165 -23.57 -28.97 45.89
CA ALA A 1165 -23.69 -27.95 44.84
C ALA A 1165 -23.01 -28.32 43.51
N LYS A 1166 -22.18 -29.37 43.49
CA LYS A 1166 -21.54 -29.93 42.28
C LYS A 1166 -22.22 -31.21 41.75
N ILE A 1167 -23.17 -31.78 42.48
CA ILE A 1167 -23.87 -33.03 42.11
C ILE A 1167 -25.38 -32.83 41.87
N PHE A 1168 -26.00 -31.80 42.48
CA PHE A 1168 -27.45 -31.52 42.40
C PHE A 1168 -27.78 -30.16 41.78
#